data_AF-A0AAN4PJU6-F1
#
_entry.id   AF-A0AAN4PJU6-F1
#
_cell.length_a   1.000
_cell.length_b   1.000
_cell.length_c   1.000
_cell.angle_alpha   90.00
_cell.angle_beta   90.00
_cell.angle_gamma   90.00
#
_symmetry.space_group_name_H-M   'P 1'
#
loop_
_entity.id
_entity.type
_entity.pdbx_description
1 polymer ?
#
loop_
_entity_poly.entity_id
_entity_poly.type
_entity_poly.pdbx_seq_one_letter_code
_entity_poly.pdbx_strand_id
1 'polypeptide(L)'
;MDYNNPLDLLHMAEEADWVNKVNMARVDGRICDWVKSFHPKNLSCRLDGGFLNSAYNLGQKFAFDDGTIWFLRLPRASSISPEYADEKVAMEVEALHLIRENTSIPVPEIYAWGFSEENPLGLGPFMLMSFIDGVCLKDVLGEDGSRLLKQGIPDADIEYVYRQMARFMLQLFKLDFERVGSLPSPRTKFPAPARPLTWKVHAILRLGGVNTFGDRDEGFSTTREYLQYVNNQDWQQLRLQPNSIAGPEHARSSYASLKILQSLIPELTNTTYDRGPFKLICDDFGLGNVIVRSKDDLTITGVIDLEWVYAGPAQLFASAPWWLLLDRPINTEWDFEEGEAPKATDRYFECLAIFKRVLAEEEAEMTGNRGKELSELIQWSEDSGAMWLHMLLSSGFFDTLSFPCMQLRKRRGAEWWDECIDEYRDTEEVETFVTNKLDDLAAYDKVEDKVEHYKALMDSKEMTIEDFICTNEREVLKRFQSCTPFLRPLIDEIVEPPDPPAIVLKYLDDHLLSASASQRLTNQEIKYVARRILVCLTVLHEHNFVHTDIKADNILVDYGQGDIRFTDVQLADCGSTVPADSAYAKDGDLIGAPLWRSPEAHLRIGWGTSTDIWSFGTLLLALLYGDNFFIFEPDVPADHDGYVLKILQRQCQFFGPFPLTYREICPQETLNVLAYIMRSIPPEKRRSFSRISKKEVSTEDKEFILKIMKLDPRDRPSAAELLQDKWFDLE
;
A
#
# COMPACT_ATOMS: atom_id res chain seq x y z
N MET A 1 12.00 -12.87 -3.78
CA MET A 1 10.86 -12.10 -4.33
C MET A 1 11.43 -10.98 -5.16
N ASP A 2 11.12 -10.97 -6.46
CA ASP A 2 11.52 -9.88 -7.34
C ASP A 2 10.67 -8.66 -7.02
N TYR A 3 11.33 -7.51 -6.86
CA TYR A 3 10.70 -6.23 -6.58
C TYR A 3 10.01 -5.73 -7.84
N ASN A 4 8.82 -5.13 -7.70
CA ASN A 4 8.25 -4.30 -8.73
C ASN A 4 8.89 -2.90 -8.62
N ASN A 5 9.94 -2.66 -9.41
CA ASN A 5 10.77 -1.46 -9.30
C ASN A 5 9.96 -0.15 -9.49
N PRO A 6 8.99 -0.07 -10.42
CA PRO A 6 8.08 1.07 -10.48
C PRO A 6 7.31 1.36 -9.19
N LEU A 7 6.83 0.30 -8.54
CA LEU A 7 6.08 0.42 -7.29
C LEU A 7 6.98 0.81 -6.11
N ASP A 8 8.21 0.30 -6.06
CA ASP A 8 9.21 0.67 -5.03
C ASP A 8 9.48 2.18 -5.04
N LEU A 9 9.51 2.81 -6.21
CA LEU A 9 9.71 4.25 -6.34
C LEU A 9 8.55 5.09 -5.82
N LEU A 10 7.31 4.65 -6.06
CA LEU A 10 6.14 5.27 -5.44
C LEU A 10 6.25 5.19 -3.91
N HIS A 11 6.66 4.04 -3.38
CA HIS A 11 6.85 3.86 -1.95
C HIS A 11 7.98 4.74 -1.39
N MET A 12 9.08 4.93 -2.13
CA MET A 12 10.16 5.86 -1.75
C MET A 12 9.66 7.31 -1.67
N ALA A 13 8.82 7.73 -2.60
CA ALA A 13 8.23 9.07 -2.60
C ALA A 13 7.24 9.27 -1.43
N GLU A 14 6.37 8.28 -1.18
CA GLU A 14 5.47 8.26 -0.02
C GLU A 14 6.25 8.37 1.31
N GLU A 15 7.36 7.63 1.43
CA GLU A 15 8.22 7.68 2.60
C GLU A 15 8.91 9.04 2.75
N ALA A 16 9.36 9.67 1.66
CA ALA A 16 10.00 10.97 1.73
C ALA A 16 9.02 12.04 2.26
N ASP A 17 7.80 12.08 1.74
CA ASP A 17 6.74 12.96 2.23
C ASP A 17 6.39 12.67 3.70
N TRP A 18 6.22 11.40 4.04
CA TRP A 18 5.89 10.99 5.41
C TRP A 18 7.00 11.33 6.41
N VAL A 19 8.27 11.04 6.08
CA VAL A 19 9.44 11.40 6.89
C VAL A 19 9.54 12.92 7.07
N ASN A 20 9.20 13.71 6.06
CA ASN A 20 9.13 15.17 6.17
C ASN A 20 8.08 15.60 7.19
N LYS A 21 6.88 15.01 7.18
CA LYS A 21 5.82 15.27 8.18
C LYS A 21 6.28 14.92 9.59
N VAL A 22 6.91 13.75 9.77
CA VAL A 22 7.48 13.33 11.06
C VAL A 22 8.54 14.34 11.52
N ASN A 23 9.46 14.75 10.65
CA ASN A 23 10.50 15.72 10.98
C ASN A 23 9.95 17.10 11.33
N MET A 24 8.94 17.60 10.62
CA MET A 24 8.25 18.85 10.97
C MET A 24 7.62 18.76 12.36
N ALA A 25 6.92 17.67 12.66
CA ALA A 25 6.32 17.46 13.99
C ALA A 25 7.38 17.40 15.11
N ARG A 26 8.59 16.90 14.81
CA ARG A 26 9.75 16.91 15.73
C ARG A 26 10.31 18.31 15.94
N VAL A 27 10.60 19.03 14.85
CA VAL A 27 11.24 20.36 14.91
C VAL A 27 10.33 21.39 15.57
N ASP A 28 9.04 21.35 15.27
CA ASP A 28 8.05 22.29 15.83
C ASP A 28 7.63 21.94 17.28
N GLY A 29 8.13 20.82 17.83
CA GLY A 29 7.82 20.36 19.20
C GLY A 29 6.44 19.70 19.37
N ARG A 30 5.58 19.73 18.36
CA ARG A 30 4.22 19.16 18.39
C ARG A 30 4.19 17.68 18.79
N ILE A 31 5.20 16.91 18.37
CA ILE A 31 5.30 15.49 18.74
C ILE A 31 5.53 15.30 20.24
N CYS A 32 6.33 16.16 20.89
CA CYS A 32 6.54 16.11 22.35
C CYS A 32 5.27 16.51 23.09
N ASP A 33 4.57 17.56 22.65
CA ASP A 33 3.30 17.99 23.24
C ASP A 33 2.24 16.90 23.16
N TRP A 34 2.17 16.22 22.02
CA TRP A 34 1.26 15.10 21.81
C TRP A 34 1.61 13.90 22.70
N VAL A 35 2.87 13.46 22.74
CA VAL A 35 3.32 12.34 23.59
C VAL A 35 3.08 12.64 25.08
N LYS A 36 3.37 13.86 25.51
CA LYS A 36 3.10 14.35 26.87
C LYS A 36 1.63 14.18 27.29
N SER A 37 0.69 14.35 26.37
CA SER A 37 -0.75 14.25 26.66
C SER A 37 -1.19 12.87 27.14
N PHE A 38 -0.44 11.81 26.82
CA PHE A 38 -0.68 10.45 27.29
C PHE A 38 -0.06 10.17 28.66
N HIS A 39 0.87 11.01 29.14
CA HIS A 39 1.50 10.80 30.42
C HIS A 39 0.49 11.09 31.56
N PRO A 40 0.27 10.18 32.53
CA PRO A 40 -0.76 10.36 33.57
C PRO A 40 -0.63 11.64 34.41
N LYS A 41 0.60 12.13 34.57
CA LYS A 41 0.94 13.37 35.28
C LYS A 41 1.16 14.58 34.35
N ASN A 42 0.98 14.40 33.04
CA ASN A 42 1.24 15.40 32.00
C ASN A 42 2.65 16.02 32.13
N LEU A 43 3.67 15.18 32.35
CA LEU A 43 5.06 15.62 32.50
C LEU A 43 5.62 16.04 31.15
N SER A 44 6.49 17.05 31.14
CA SER A 44 7.19 17.43 29.92
C SER A 44 8.22 16.37 29.54
N CYS A 45 8.44 16.22 28.24
CA CYS A 45 9.43 15.32 27.67
C CYS A 45 10.24 16.01 26.58
N ARG A 46 11.40 15.45 26.29
CA ARG A 46 12.28 15.86 25.18
C ARG A 46 12.63 14.65 24.32
N LEU A 47 12.94 14.90 23.06
CA LEU A 47 13.52 13.88 22.18
C LEU A 47 14.85 13.40 22.76
N ASP A 48 15.04 12.07 22.80
CA ASP A 48 16.28 11.43 23.23
C ASP A 48 16.96 10.74 22.04
N GLY A 49 17.96 11.40 21.46
CA GLY A 49 18.71 10.89 20.32
C GLY A 49 17.96 10.95 18.97
N GLY A 50 18.55 10.28 17.97
CA GLY A 50 18.00 10.16 16.62
C GLY A 50 16.89 9.11 16.51
N PHE A 51 16.45 8.87 15.27
CA PHE A 51 15.52 7.78 15.01
C PHE A 51 16.19 6.41 15.22
N LEU A 52 15.41 5.47 15.74
CA LEU A 52 15.75 4.05 15.77
C LEU A 52 14.85 3.35 14.75
N ASN A 53 15.35 3.23 13.52
CA ASN A 53 14.58 2.66 12.41
C ASN A 53 14.73 1.14 12.39
N SER A 54 13.60 0.47 12.18
CA SER A 54 13.49 -0.95 11.81
C SER A 54 13.07 -1.07 10.34
N ALA A 55 12.90 -2.29 9.85
CA ALA A 55 12.41 -2.53 8.50
C ALA A 55 11.03 -1.89 8.28
N TYR A 56 10.13 -2.00 9.26
CA TYR A 56 8.72 -1.61 9.11
C TYR A 56 8.27 -0.43 9.96
N ASN A 57 9.06 -0.01 10.95
CA ASN A 57 8.72 1.10 11.84
C ASN A 57 9.87 2.08 12.00
N LEU A 58 9.49 3.35 12.14
CA LEU A 58 10.35 4.40 12.66
C LEU A 58 10.11 4.51 14.17
N GLY A 59 11.21 4.50 14.92
CA GLY A 59 11.23 4.61 16.37
C GLY A 59 11.78 5.94 16.86
N GLN A 60 11.17 6.52 17.91
CA GLN A 60 11.68 7.72 18.58
C GLN A 60 11.59 7.57 20.10
N LYS A 61 12.71 7.80 20.80
CA LYS A 61 12.74 7.86 22.26
C LYS A 61 12.37 9.24 22.80
N PHE A 62 11.67 9.25 23.93
CA PHE A 62 11.28 10.43 24.68
C PHE A 62 11.72 10.30 26.13
N ALA A 63 12.53 11.25 26.61
CA ALA A 63 12.95 11.33 28.00
C ALA A 63 12.05 12.32 28.74
N PHE A 64 11.33 11.84 29.76
CA PHE A 64 10.50 12.65 30.64
C PHE A 64 11.32 13.27 31.78
N ASP A 65 10.79 14.33 32.39
CA ASP A 65 11.44 15.06 33.48
C ASP A 65 11.73 14.21 34.74
N ASP A 66 10.99 13.11 34.94
CA ASP A 66 11.22 12.17 36.03
C ASP A 66 12.26 11.09 35.72
N GLY A 67 12.88 11.14 34.54
CA GLY A 67 13.89 10.19 34.06
C GLY A 67 13.32 8.98 33.33
N THR A 68 11.99 8.83 33.25
CA THR A 68 11.36 7.73 32.50
C THR A 68 11.59 7.91 30.99
N ILE A 69 11.87 6.81 30.29
CA ILE A 69 12.04 6.79 28.83
C ILE A 69 10.88 6.04 28.19
N TRP A 70 10.16 6.72 27.30
CA TRP A 70 9.14 6.10 26.44
C TRP A 70 9.67 5.98 25.01
N PHE A 71 9.13 5.03 24.28
CA PHE A 71 9.47 4.75 22.88
C PHE A 71 8.20 4.83 22.04
N LEU A 72 8.20 5.73 21.06
CA LEU A 72 7.16 5.85 20.04
C LEU A 72 7.56 5.00 18.84
N ARG A 73 6.65 4.14 18.37
CA ARG A 73 6.76 3.45 17.09
C ARG A 73 5.66 3.92 16.15
N LEU A 74 6.06 4.21 14.92
CA LEU A 74 5.20 4.58 13.81
C LEU A 74 5.51 3.66 12.62
N PRO A 75 4.52 2.97 12.03
CA PRO A 75 4.72 2.20 10.79
C PRO A 75 5.21 3.12 9.67
N ARG A 76 6.22 2.67 8.93
CA ARG A 76 6.83 3.43 7.83
C ARG A 76 5.92 3.41 6.61
N ALA A 77 5.74 4.58 5.99
CA ALA A 77 4.86 4.74 4.86
C ALA A 77 5.32 3.89 3.65
N SER A 78 6.63 3.82 3.33
CA SER A 78 7.09 2.94 2.23
C SER A 78 6.89 1.46 2.53
N SER A 79 6.97 1.07 3.80
CA SER A 79 7.15 -0.33 4.17
C SER A 79 5.82 -1.01 4.49
N ILE A 80 4.79 -0.25 4.84
CA ILE A 80 3.46 -0.78 5.19
C ILE A 80 2.39 -0.06 4.35
N SER A 81 1.60 -0.83 3.59
CA SER A 81 0.42 -0.29 2.91
C SER A 81 -0.52 0.42 3.93
N PRO A 82 -0.93 1.68 3.67
CA PRO A 82 -1.81 2.44 4.57
C PRO A 82 -3.11 1.72 4.92
N GLU A 83 -3.66 0.93 3.99
CA GLU A 83 -4.89 0.16 4.18
C GLU A 83 -4.80 -0.90 5.29
N TYR A 84 -3.59 -1.38 5.60
CA TYR A 84 -3.35 -2.47 6.55
C TYR A 84 -2.54 -2.01 7.77
N ALA A 85 -2.17 -0.74 7.85
CA ALA A 85 -1.36 -0.21 8.95
C ALA A 85 -2.10 -0.32 10.29
N ASP A 86 -3.39 0.01 10.33
CA ASP A 86 -4.22 -0.08 11.53
C ASP A 86 -4.42 -1.56 11.96
N GLU A 87 -4.64 -2.46 11.00
CA GLU A 87 -4.77 -3.90 11.23
C GLU A 87 -3.48 -4.46 11.84
N LYS A 88 -2.31 -4.10 11.28
CA LYS A 88 -1.00 -4.50 11.80
C LYS A 88 -0.81 -4.03 13.25
N VAL A 89 -1.03 -2.75 13.52
CA VAL A 89 -0.83 -2.18 14.87
C VAL A 89 -1.80 -2.82 15.86
N ALA A 90 -3.07 -3.05 15.48
CA ALA A 90 -4.03 -3.74 16.33
C ALA A 90 -3.56 -5.14 16.73
N MET A 91 -3.13 -5.97 15.77
CA MET A 91 -2.68 -7.33 16.05
C MET A 91 -1.43 -7.36 16.94
N GLU A 92 -0.52 -6.42 16.73
CA GLU A 92 0.69 -6.28 17.55
C GLU A 92 0.36 -5.87 19.00
N VAL A 93 -0.58 -4.93 19.18
CA VAL A 93 -1.06 -4.55 20.52
C VAL A 93 -1.71 -5.74 21.23
N GLU A 94 -2.55 -6.52 20.55
CA GLU A 94 -3.18 -7.72 21.12
C GLU A 94 -2.15 -8.77 21.53
N ALA A 95 -1.19 -9.04 20.65
CA ALA A 95 -0.11 -9.99 20.90
C ALA A 95 0.72 -9.60 22.15
N LEU A 96 1.10 -8.33 22.26
CA LEU A 96 1.89 -7.82 23.39
C LEU A 96 1.13 -7.95 24.72
N HIS A 97 -0.18 -7.68 24.74
CA HIS A 97 -1.01 -7.90 25.93
C HIS A 97 -1.11 -9.39 26.27
N LEU A 98 -1.42 -10.23 25.28
CA LEU A 98 -1.56 -11.66 25.46
C LEU A 98 -0.28 -12.29 26.04
N ILE A 99 0.88 -11.93 25.48
CA ILE A 99 2.19 -12.43 25.92
C ILE A 99 2.49 -11.95 27.35
N ARG A 100 2.30 -10.66 27.63
CA ARG A 100 2.54 -10.11 28.98
C ARG A 100 1.68 -10.77 30.05
N GLU A 101 0.41 -11.05 29.73
CA GLU A 101 -0.57 -11.56 30.70
C GLU A 101 -0.40 -13.06 30.99
N ASN A 102 0.13 -13.82 30.02
CA ASN A 102 0.13 -15.29 30.07
C ASN A 102 1.53 -15.91 30.07
N THR A 103 2.59 -15.10 29.96
CA THR A 103 3.98 -15.59 29.91
C THR A 103 4.90 -14.74 30.78
N SER A 104 6.11 -15.24 31.00
CA SER A 104 7.21 -14.51 31.64
C SER A 104 8.12 -13.80 30.63
N ILE A 105 7.73 -13.72 29.35
CA ILE A 105 8.56 -13.14 28.30
C ILE A 105 8.63 -11.63 28.53
N PRO A 106 9.83 -11.03 28.62
CA PRO A 106 9.97 -9.61 28.88
C PRO A 106 9.65 -8.80 27.61
N VAL A 107 8.39 -8.44 27.41
CA VAL A 107 7.96 -7.57 26.31
C VAL A 107 7.79 -6.10 26.76
N PRO A 108 7.80 -5.09 25.86
CA PRO A 108 7.59 -3.67 26.19
C PRO A 108 6.18 -3.38 26.71
N GLU A 109 6.06 -2.58 27.78
CA GLU A 109 4.78 -2.13 28.33
C GLU A 109 4.15 -1.09 27.42
N ILE A 110 2.90 -1.28 27.03
CA ILE A 110 2.19 -0.31 26.17
C ILE A 110 1.55 0.75 27.08
N TYR A 111 1.93 2.00 26.88
CA TYR A 111 1.35 3.15 27.59
C TYR A 111 0.19 3.77 26.82
N ALA A 112 0.31 3.84 25.49
CA ALA A 112 -0.75 4.31 24.60
C ALA A 112 -0.56 3.74 23.20
N TRP A 113 -1.64 3.73 22.42
CA TRP A 113 -1.63 3.37 21.01
C TRP A 113 -2.87 3.99 20.37
N GLY A 114 -2.93 4.02 19.05
CA GLY A 114 -4.11 4.49 18.33
C GLY A 114 -4.03 4.24 16.84
N PHE A 115 -5.19 4.26 16.19
CA PHE A 115 -5.35 4.14 14.75
C PHE A 115 -4.98 5.42 14.02
N SER A 116 -4.88 5.32 12.69
CA SER A 116 -4.52 6.44 11.82
C SER A 116 -5.39 7.68 12.03
N GLU A 117 -6.72 7.49 12.12
CA GLU A 117 -7.69 8.59 12.35
C GLU A 117 -7.56 9.22 13.75
N GLU A 118 -7.00 8.49 14.71
CA GLU A 118 -6.83 8.96 16.10
C GLU A 118 -5.52 9.73 16.30
N ASN A 119 -4.63 9.75 15.30
CA ASN A 119 -3.38 10.47 15.35
C ASN A 119 -3.54 11.90 14.81
N PRO A 120 -3.61 12.94 15.68
CA PRO A 120 -3.85 14.32 15.26
C PRO A 120 -2.68 14.94 14.47
N LEU A 121 -1.53 14.27 14.41
CA LEU A 121 -0.38 14.70 13.62
C LEU A 121 -0.41 14.15 12.18
N GLY A 122 -1.36 13.27 11.86
CA GLY A 122 -1.46 12.65 10.53
C GLY A 122 -0.28 11.76 10.17
N LEU A 123 0.36 11.13 11.17
CA LEU A 123 1.55 10.29 10.97
C LEU A 123 1.22 8.78 10.83
N GLY A 124 -0.06 8.42 10.75
CA GLY A 124 -0.53 7.02 10.73
C GLY A 124 -0.79 6.47 12.14
N PRO A 125 -1.02 5.16 12.28
CA PRO A 125 -1.24 4.55 13.58
C PRO A 125 0.06 4.54 14.39
N PHE A 126 -0.05 4.36 15.71
CA PHE A 126 1.12 4.49 16.57
C PHE A 126 1.04 3.58 17.80
N MET A 127 2.22 3.34 18.38
CA MET A 127 2.34 2.71 19.69
C MET A 127 3.37 3.45 20.54
N LEU A 128 3.00 3.81 21.76
CA LEU A 128 3.86 4.35 22.81
C LEU A 128 4.08 3.28 23.86
N MET A 129 5.34 2.93 24.10
CA MET A 129 5.71 1.83 24.98
C MET A 129 6.94 2.13 25.84
N SER A 130 7.22 1.28 26.83
CA SER A 130 8.47 1.31 27.59
C SER A 130 9.67 1.04 26.67
N PHE A 131 10.73 1.82 26.80
CA PHE A 131 12.02 1.48 26.19
C PHE A 131 12.69 0.35 26.99
N ILE A 132 13.25 -0.66 26.30
CA ILE A 132 14.01 -1.73 26.94
C ILE A 132 15.51 -1.47 26.74
N ASP A 133 16.22 -1.26 27.84
CA ASP A 133 17.68 -1.09 27.83
C ASP A 133 18.41 -2.40 27.55
N GLY A 134 19.51 -2.30 26.80
CA GLY A 134 20.41 -3.41 26.49
C GLY A 134 21.02 -3.29 25.10
N VAL A 135 21.46 -4.42 24.57
CA VAL A 135 22.04 -4.55 23.22
C VAL A 135 21.27 -5.61 22.45
N CYS A 136 20.98 -5.37 21.17
CA CYS A 136 20.35 -6.37 20.32
C CYS A 136 21.28 -7.57 20.08
N LEU A 137 20.76 -8.79 20.18
CA LEU A 137 21.53 -10.02 19.96
C LEU A 137 22.15 -10.10 18.57
N LYS A 138 21.49 -9.56 17.54
CA LYS A 138 22.06 -9.47 16.19
C LYS A 138 23.36 -8.67 16.17
N ASP A 139 23.46 -7.58 16.93
CA ASP A 139 24.68 -6.76 16.99
C ASP A 139 25.80 -7.43 17.81
N VAL A 140 25.42 -8.32 18.73
CA VAL A 140 26.38 -9.09 19.53
C VAL A 140 26.95 -10.26 18.71
N LEU A 141 26.06 -11.05 18.11
CA LEU A 141 26.39 -12.33 17.49
C LEU A 141 26.58 -12.26 15.96
N GLY A 142 26.12 -11.22 15.28
CA GLY A 142 26.12 -11.14 13.81
C GLY A 142 27.45 -10.65 13.23
N GLU A 143 27.92 -11.28 12.17
CA GLU A 143 29.19 -10.94 11.52
C GLU A 143 29.12 -9.65 10.70
N ASP A 144 30.15 -8.80 10.81
CA ASP A 144 30.19 -7.55 10.06
C ASP A 144 30.20 -7.85 8.55
N GLY A 145 29.19 -7.35 7.84
CA GLY A 145 29.04 -7.57 6.40
C GLY A 145 28.38 -8.89 6.00
N SER A 146 28.02 -9.75 6.95
CA SER A 146 27.18 -10.92 6.71
C SER A 146 25.85 -10.79 7.46
N ARG A 147 24.84 -11.54 7.02
CA ARG A 147 23.58 -11.70 7.76
C ARG A 147 23.64 -12.84 8.79
N LEU A 148 24.74 -13.60 8.79
CA LEU A 148 24.91 -14.80 9.60
C LEU A 148 25.64 -14.54 10.93
N LEU A 149 25.65 -15.56 11.79
CA LEU A 149 26.44 -15.58 13.02
C LEU A 149 27.96 -15.49 12.75
N LYS A 150 28.69 -14.75 13.60
CA LYS A 150 30.16 -14.71 13.60
C LYS A 150 30.75 -16.10 13.74
N GLN A 151 31.79 -16.36 12.96
CA GLN A 151 32.61 -17.54 13.15
C GLN A 151 33.31 -17.50 14.51
N GLY A 152 33.37 -18.66 15.18
CA GLY A 152 34.09 -18.82 16.44
C GLY A 152 33.33 -18.38 17.71
N ILE A 153 32.03 -18.07 17.63
CA ILE A 153 31.21 -17.93 18.84
C ILE A 153 31.20 -19.28 19.58
N PRO A 154 31.55 -19.31 20.88
CA PRO A 154 31.51 -20.54 21.67
C PRO A 154 30.12 -21.16 21.69
N ASP A 155 30.04 -22.49 21.52
CA ASP A 155 28.76 -23.21 21.58
C ASP A 155 28.05 -23.02 22.93
N ALA A 156 28.79 -22.76 24.01
CA ALA A 156 28.23 -22.46 25.33
C ALA A 156 27.40 -21.17 25.33
N ASP A 157 27.82 -20.14 24.59
CA ASP A 157 27.11 -18.86 24.48
C ASP A 157 25.85 -19.02 23.62
N ILE A 158 25.96 -19.77 22.51
CA ILE A 158 24.82 -20.14 21.67
C ILE A 158 23.80 -20.95 22.48
N GLU A 159 24.26 -21.97 23.22
CA GLU A 159 23.40 -22.78 24.07
C GLU A 159 22.68 -21.94 25.13
N TYR A 160 23.39 -20.99 25.75
CA TYR A 160 22.82 -20.10 26.77
C TYR A 160 21.69 -19.23 26.21
N VAL A 161 21.86 -18.67 25.02
CA VAL A 161 20.82 -17.90 24.33
C VAL A 161 19.65 -18.80 23.91
N TYR A 162 19.95 -19.93 23.26
CA TYR A 162 18.93 -20.86 22.77
C TYR A 162 18.09 -21.45 23.89
N ARG A 163 18.68 -21.70 25.06
CA ARG A 163 17.95 -22.18 26.24
C ARG A 163 16.89 -21.17 26.70
N GLN A 164 17.23 -19.88 26.73
CA GLN A 164 16.25 -18.83 27.05
C GLN A 164 15.16 -18.71 25.99
N MET A 165 15.53 -18.77 24.70
CA MET A 165 14.56 -18.76 23.59
C MET A 165 13.63 -19.99 23.62
N ALA A 166 14.15 -21.18 23.93
CA ALA A 166 13.36 -22.39 24.08
C ALA A 166 12.32 -22.26 25.20
N ARG A 167 12.69 -21.66 26.34
CA ARG A 167 11.73 -21.34 27.43
C ARG A 167 10.63 -20.39 26.96
N PHE A 168 10.92 -19.43 26.10
CA PHE A 168 9.90 -18.53 25.55
C PHE A 168 8.99 -19.27 24.57
N MET A 169 9.56 -20.06 23.66
CA MET A 169 8.77 -20.86 22.72
C MET A 169 7.84 -21.85 23.44
N LEU A 170 8.30 -22.51 24.51
CA LEU A 170 7.46 -23.40 25.33
C LEU A 170 6.30 -22.69 26.02
N GLN A 171 6.45 -21.40 26.35
CA GLN A 171 5.38 -20.59 26.92
C GLN A 171 4.39 -20.14 25.83
N LEU A 172 4.89 -19.66 24.69
CA LEU A 172 4.05 -19.27 23.56
C LEU A 172 3.25 -20.44 23.00
N PHE A 173 3.84 -21.64 22.99
CA PHE A 173 3.17 -22.86 22.51
C PHE A 173 1.98 -23.31 23.37
N LYS A 174 1.84 -22.77 24.60
CA LYS A 174 0.67 -23.02 25.46
C LYS A 174 -0.53 -22.12 25.12
N LEU A 175 -0.34 -21.13 24.26
CA LEU A 175 -1.40 -20.22 23.83
C LEU A 175 -2.17 -20.87 22.68
N ASP A 176 -3.36 -21.38 23.00
CA ASP A 176 -4.21 -22.11 22.07
C ASP A 176 -5.30 -21.24 21.44
N PHE A 177 -5.55 -21.47 20.15
CA PHE A 177 -6.58 -20.80 19.37
C PHE A 177 -7.44 -21.83 18.62
N GLU A 178 -8.71 -21.49 18.40
CA GLU A 178 -9.71 -22.37 17.77
C GLU A 178 -9.60 -22.44 16.24
N ARG A 179 -9.03 -21.42 15.60
CA ARG A 179 -8.86 -21.34 14.14
C ARG A 179 -7.56 -20.63 13.76
N VAL A 180 -7.09 -20.88 12.54
CA VAL A 180 -6.03 -20.07 11.93
C VAL A 180 -6.64 -18.77 11.41
N GLY A 181 -6.02 -17.64 11.71
CA GLY A 181 -6.57 -16.33 11.40
C GLY A 181 -5.97 -15.19 12.20
N SER A 182 -6.57 -14.00 12.08
CA SER A 182 -6.24 -12.88 12.96
C SER A 182 -6.51 -13.22 14.42
N LEU A 183 -5.80 -12.55 15.33
CA LEU A 183 -6.02 -12.71 16.75
C LEU A 183 -7.40 -12.17 17.15
N PRO A 184 -8.06 -12.77 18.16
CA PRO A 184 -9.16 -12.12 18.84
C PRO A 184 -8.73 -10.75 19.37
N SER A 185 -9.56 -9.73 19.20
CA SER A 185 -9.20 -8.33 19.47
C SER A 185 -9.97 -7.66 20.63
N PRO A 186 -10.03 -8.26 21.84
CA PRO A 186 -10.81 -7.70 22.93
C PRO A 186 -10.24 -6.39 23.51
N ARG A 187 -8.92 -6.14 23.38
CA ARG A 187 -8.27 -4.94 23.93
C ARG A 187 -8.42 -3.75 22.99
N THR A 188 -8.13 -3.98 21.72
CA THR A 188 -8.14 -2.99 20.63
C THR A 188 -9.54 -2.75 20.09
N LYS A 189 -10.43 -3.75 20.19
CA LYS A 189 -11.77 -3.75 19.58
C LYS A 189 -11.75 -3.52 18.08
N PHE A 190 -10.59 -3.74 17.45
CA PHE A 190 -10.45 -3.65 16.01
C PHE A 190 -11.32 -4.74 15.35
N PRO A 191 -12.10 -4.44 14.30
CA PRO A 191 -12.87 -5.43 13.56
C PRO A 191 -11.93 -6.29 12.70
N ALA A 192 -11.16 -7.16 13.36
CA ALA A 192 -10.14 -7.98 12.73
C ALA A 192 -10.75 -8.95 11.71
N PRO A 193 -10.21 -9.05 10.49
CA PRO A 193 -10.61 -10.05 9.51
C PRO A 193 -10.43 -11.48 10.04
N ALA A 194 -11.20 -12.44 9.54
CA ALA A 194 -11.01 -13.84 9.92
C ALA A 194 -9.70 -14.41 9.37
N ARG A 195 -9.27 -14.00 8.17
CA ARG A 195 -7.97 -14.36 7.57
C ARG A 195 -6.79 -13.65 8.25
N PRO A 196 -5.60 -14.28 8.33
CA PRO A 196 -4.44 -13.68 9.00
C PRO A 196 -3.75 -12.59 8.15
N LEU A 197 -3.14 -11.61 8.82
CA LEU A 197 -2.19 -10.66 8.22
C LEU A 197 -0.76 -11.17 8.45
N THR A 198 -0.30 -12.02 7.54
CA THR A 198 1.08 -12.56 7.57
C THR A 198 2.07 -11.59 6.93
N TRP A 199 3.36 -11.75 7.24
CA TRP A 199 4.42 -11.02 6.54
C TRP A 199 4.40 -11.29 5.04
N LYS A 200 4.24 -12.57 4.65
CA LYS A 200 4.28 -12.99 3.25
C LYS A 200 3.22 -12.31 2.40
N VAL A 201 1.94 -12.39 2.81
CA VAL A 201 0.84 -11.82 2.03
C VAL A 201 0.98 -10.31 1.86
N HIS A 202 1.49 -9.63 2.90
CA HIS A 202 1.77 -8.21 2.85
C HIS A 202 2.97 -7.90 1.94
N ALA A 203 4.04 -8.68 2.02
CA ALA A 203 5.21 -8.53 1.16
C ALA A 203 4.87 -8.74 -0.32
N ILE A 204 4.00 -9.69 -0.65
CA ILE A 204 3.50 -9.88 -2.03
C ILE A 204 2.76 -8.64 -2.53
N LEU A 205 1.92 -8.04 -1.69
CA LEU A 205 1.23 -6.79 -2.03
C LEU A 205 2.21 -5.63 -2.17
N ARG A 206 3.07 -5.42 -1.17
CA ARG A 206 3.92 -4.22 -1.08
C ARG A 206 5.13 -4.29 -2.00
N LEU A 207 5.67 -5.45 -2.27
CA LEU A 207 6.84 -5.59 -3.15
C LEU A 207 6.44 -6.00 -4.57
N GLY A 208 5.41 -6.82 -4.72
CA GLY A 208 4.95 -7.32 -6.02
C GLY A 208 3.79 -6.56 -6.64
N GLY A 209 3.05 -5.77 -5.87
CA GLY A 209 1.84 -5.07 -6.32
C GLY A 209 0.61 -5.97 -6.47
N VAL A 210 0.63 -7.18 -5.90
CA VAL A 210 -0.44 -8.17 -6.06
C VAL A 210 -1.16 -8.41 -4.74
N ASN A 211 -2.47 -8.18 -4.71
CA ASN A 211 -3.29 -8.51 -3.55
C ASN A 211 -3.65 -10.01 -3.55
N THR A 212 -3.10 -10.76 -2.58
CA THR A 212 -3.35 -12.21 -2.41
C THR A 212 -4.04 -12.56 -1.10
N PHE A 213 -4.69 -11.58 -0.45
CA PHE A 213 -5.31 -11.76 0.86
C PHE A 213 -6.49 -12.74 0.86
N GLY A 214 -7.17 -12.95 -0.27
CA GLY A 214 -8.38 -13.77 -0.33
C GLY A 214 -9.58 -13.13 0.37
N ASP A 215 -10.58 -13.94 0.74
CA ASP A 215 -11.77 -13.46 1.44
C ASP A 215 -11.45 -13.02 2.88
N ARG A 216 -11.91 -11.82 3.27
CA ARG A 216 -11.69 -11.23 4.59
C ARG A 216 -12.44 -11.97 5.70
N ASP A 217 -13.56 -12.61 5.36
CA ASP A 217 -14.45 -13.25 6.33
C ASP A 217 -14.15 -14.75 6.56
N GLU A 218 -13.20 -15.31 5.80
CA GLU A 218 -12.80 -16.71 5.92
C GLU A 218 -11.51 -16.88 6.74
N GLY A 219 -11.61 -17.60 7.86
CA GLY A 219 -10.45 -18.17 8.56
C GLY A 219 -10.34 -19.67 8.25
N PHE A 220 -9.26 -20.32 8.69
CA PHE A 220 -9.04 -21.74 8.37
C PHE A 220 -9.28 -22.63 9.58
N SER A 221 -10.04 -23.71 9.36
CA SER A 221 -10.36 -24.69 10.41
C SER A 221 -9.36 -25.84 10.43
N THR A 222 -8.52 -25.94 9.41
CA THR A 222 -7.47 -26.94 9.31
C THR A 222 -6.13 -26.35 8.87
N THR A 223 -5.04 -27.01 9.26
CA THR A 223 -3.68 -26.69 8.81
C THR A 223 -3.57 -26.88 7.31
N ARG A 224 -4.16 -27.94 6.75
CA ARG A 224 -4.14 -28.20 5.31
C ARG A 224 -4.76 -27.07 4.49
N GLU A 225 -5.93 -26.55 4.90
CA GLU A 225 -6.58 -25.42 4.24
C GLU A 225 -5.68 -24.18 4.24
N TYR A 226 -5.05 -23.88 5.39
CA TYR A 226 -4.12 -22.75 5.49
C TYR A 226 -2.89 -22.92 4.59
N LEU A 227 -2.25 -24.09 4.57
CA LEU A 227 -1.08 -24.31 3.70
C LEU A 227 -1.45 -24.24 2.21
N GLN A 228 -2.65 -24.70 1.83
CA GLN A 228 -3.17 -24.53 0.47
C GLN A 228 -3.42 -23.06 0.13
N TYR A 229 -3.97 -22.29 1.07
CA TYR A 229 -4.14 -20.85 0.93
C TYR A 229 -2.79 -20.15 0.71
N VAL A 230 -1.78 -20.44 1.53
CA VAL A 230 -0.44 -19.86 1.40
C VAL A 230 0.24 -20.25 0.08
N ASN A 231 0.08 -21.49 -0.38
CA ASN A 231 0.59 -21.93 -1.69
C ASN A 231 -0.16 -21.24 -2.85
N ASN A 232 -1.45 -20.98 -2.69
CA ASN A 232 -2.23 -20.25 -3.68
C ASN A 232 -1.82 -18.78 -3.80
N GLN A 233 -1.30 -18.16 -2.73
CA GLN A 233 -0.70 -16.83 -2.80
C GLN A 233 0.50 -16.81 -3.77
N ASP A 234 1.37 -17.83 -3.73
CA ASP A 234 2.50 -17.95 -4.66
C ASP A 234 2.01 -18.13 -6.11
N TRP A 235 0.96 -18.92 -6.31
CA TRP A 235 0.33 -19.06 -7.63
C TRP A 235 -0.23 -17.76 -8.17
N GLN A 236 -0.89 -16.97 -7.32
CA GLN A 236 -1.43 -15.67 -7.71
C GLN A 236 -0.32 -14.69 -8.01
N GLN A 237 0.74 -14.65 -7.20
CA GLN A 237 1.91 -13.82 -7.46
C GLN A 237 2.57 -14.19 -8.80
N LEU A 238 2.82 -15.48 -9.06
CA LEU A 238 3.40 -15.97 -10.32
C LEU A 238 2.59 -15.62 -11.56
N ARG A 239 1.27 -15.54 -11.42
CA ARG A 239 0.37 -15.24 -12.53
C ARG A 239 0.17 -13.74 -12.74
N LEU A 240 0.05 -12.98 -11.66
CA LEU A 240 -0.43 -11.60 -11.70
C LEU A 240 0.70 -10.56 -11.64
N GLN A 241 1.83 -10.88 -10.99
CA GLN A 241 2.96 -9.96 -10.95
C GLN A 241 3.68 -10.02 -12.32
N PRO A 242 3.79 -8.92 -13.07
CA PRO A 242 4.32 -8.95 -14.44
C PRO A 242 5.74 -9.53 -14.53
N ASN A 243 6.63 -9.10 -13.63
CA ASN A 243 8.04 -9.46 -13.60
C ASN A 243 8.36 -10.67 -12.70
N SER A 244 7.40 -11.56 -12.46
CA SER A 244 7.61 -12.75 -11.61
C SER A 244 8.44 -13.88 -12.27
N ILE A 245 9.00 -13.64 -13.46
CA ILE A 245 9.81 -14.60 -14.19
C ILE A 245 11.04 -13.92 -14.81
N ALA A 246 12.17 -14.64 -14.89
CA ALA A 246 13.38 -14.17 -15.58
C ALA A 246 13.51 -14.66 -17.04
N GLY A 247 12.54 -15.46 -17.52
CA GLY A 247 12.54 -16.05 -18.85
C GLY A 247 11.79 -17.38 -18.92
N PRO A 248 11.80 -18.04 -20.10
CA PRO A 248 10.98 -19.24 -20.33
C PRO A 248 11.32 -20.39 -19.39
N GLU A 249 12.61 -20.68 -19.19
CA GLU A 249 13.05 -21.79 -18.35
C GLU A 249 12.72 -21.56 -16.88
N HIS A 250 12.89 -20.32 -16.39
CA HIS A 250 12.52 -19.93 -15.04
C HIS A 250 11.00 -20.02 -14.81
N ALA A 251 10.20 -19.59 -15.80
CA ALA A 251 8.74 -19.68 -15.75
C ALA A 251 8.27 -21.14 -15.64
N ARG A 252 8.82 -22.03 -16.47
CA ARG A 252 8.54 -23.48 -16.44
C ARG A 252 8.92 -24.09 -15.09
N SER A 253 10.14 -23.81 -14.61
CA SER A 253 10.64 -24.34 -13.34
C SER A 253 9.81 -23.86 -12.14
N SER A 254 9.44 -22.58 -12.11
CA SER A 254 8.60 -21.99 -11.06
C SER A 254 7.21 -22.63 -11.03
N TYR A 255 6.59 -22.81 -12.20
CA TYR A 255 5.27 -23.46 -12.31
C TYR A 255 5.32 -24.90 -11.78
N ALA A 256 6.30 -25.70 -12.22
CA ALA A 256 6.46 -27.08 -11.79
C ALA A 256 6.75 -27.19 -10.28
N SER A 257 7.60 -26.29 -9.74
CA SER A 257 7.94 -26.26 -8.32
C SER A 257 6.72 -25.99 -7.43
N LEU A 258 5.82 -25.07 -7.83
CA LEU A 258 4.58 -24.82 -7.09
C LEU A 258 3.60 -26.00 -7.15
N LYS A 259 3.56 -26.75 -8.26
CA LYS A 259 2.78 -28.00 -8.34
C LYS A 259 3.33 -29.08 -7.40
N ILE A 260 4.65 -29.22 -7.34
CA ILE A 260 5.31 -30.14 -6.40
C ILE A 260 4.95 -29.76 -4.97
N LEU A 261 5.15 -28.51 -4.55
CA LEU A 261 4.79 -28.08 -3.19
C LEU A 261 3.32 -28.35 -2.88
N GLN A 262 2.42 -28.02 -3.81
CA GLN A 262 0.99 -28.29 -3.65
C GLN A 262 0.70 -29.79 -3.41
N SER A 263 1.38 -30.67 -4.12
CA SER A 263 1.23 -32.12 -3.98
C SER A 263 1.76 -32.66 -2.63
N LEU A 264 2.72 -31.97 -2.03
CA LEU A 264 3.35 -32.36 -0.76
C LEU A 264 2.52 -31.97 0.47
N ILE A 265 1.66 -30.96 0.36
CA ILE A 265 0.88 -30.43 1.50
C ILE A 265 0.08 -31.53 2.22
N PRO A 266 -0.72 -32.39 1.56
CA PRO A 266 -1.52 -33.39 2.25
C PRO A 266 -0.68 -34.41 3.04
N GLU A 267 0.49 -34.75 2.53
CA GLU A 267 1.40 -35.74 3.13
C GLU A 267 2.23 -35.17 4.27
N LEU A 268 2.75 -33.94 4.10
CA LEU A 268 3.56 -33.25 5.10
C LEU A 268 2.70 -32.43 6.10
N THR A 269 1.44 -32.81 6.26
CA THR A 269 0.56 -32.29 7.32
C THR A 269 0.47 -33.31 8.46
N ASN A 270 0.84 -32.90 9.66
CA ASN A 270 0.68 -33.68 10.87
C ASN A 270 -0.80 -33.87 11.19
N THR A 271 -1.27 -35.11 11.10
CA THR A 271 -2.68 -35.44 11.32
C THR A 271 -3.18 -35.17 12.74
N THR A 272 -2.29 -35.13 13.73
CA THR A 272 -2.65 -34.81 15.13
C THR A 272 -3.00 -33.34 15.29
N TYR A 273 -2.28 -32.46 14.59
CA TYR A 273 -2.44 -31.00 14.70
C TYR A 273 -3.19 -30.36 13.52
N ASP A 274 -3.72 -31.17 12.60
CA ASP A 274 -4.43 -30.64 11.43
C ASP A 274 -5.63 -29.78 11.84
N ARG A 275 -6.39 -30.17 12.88
CA ARG A 275 -7.56 -29.42 13.39
C ARG A 275 -7.27 -28.58 14.63
N GLY A 276 -6.00 -28.28 14.88
CA GLY A 276 -5.55 -27.54 16.05
C GLY A 276 -5.18 -28.44 17.26
N PRO A 277 -4.92 -27.83 18.45
CA PRO A 277 -5.03 -26.39 18.69
C PRO A 277 -4.04 -25.58 17.85
N PHE A 278 -4.47 -24.40 17.39
CA PHE A 278 -3.62 -23.46 16.67
C PHE A 278 -2.83 -22.60 17.68
N LYS A 279 -1.70 -22.04 17.25
CA LYS A 279 -0.70 -21.41 18.13
C LYS A 279 -0.44 -19.96 17.73
N LEU A 280 0.09 -19.16 18.65
CA LEU A 280 0.52 -17.79 18.35
C LEU A 280 1.78 -17.84 17.48
N ILE A 281 1.69 -17.39 16.24
CA ILE A 281 2.82 -17.25 15.32
C ILE A 281 3.14 -15.77 15.17
N CYS A 282 4.43 -15.45 15.20
CA CYS A 282 4.98 -14.15 14.89
C CYS A 282 6.06 -14.37 13.83
N ASP A 283 5.83 -13.93 12.60
CA ASP A 283 6.77 -14.20 11.50
C ASP A 283 8.14 -13.55 11.77
N ASP A 284 8.19 -12.47 12.55
CA ASP A 284 9.43 -11.76 12.90
C ASP A 284 10.02 -12.15 14.28
N PHE A 285 9.58 -13.29 14.86
CA PHE A 285 10.15 -13.78 16.12
C PHE A 285 11.52 -14.44 15.88
N GLY A 286 12.59 -13.67 16.07
CA GLY A 286 13.97 -14.14 15.94
C GLY A 286 14.97 -13.32 16.74
N LEU A 287 16.23 -13.73 16.74
CA LEU A 287 17.31 -13.12 17.53
C LEU A 287 17.58 -11.65 17.17
N GLY A 288 17.16 -11.18 16.00
CA GLY A 288 17.23 -9.76 15.61
C GLY A 288 16.34 -8.84 16.45
N ASN A 289 15.37 -9.40 17.15
CA ASN A 289 14.37 -8.67 17.93
C ASN A 289 14.47 -8.99 19.43
N VAL A 290 15.64 -9.47 19.86
CA VAL A 290 15.92 -9.85 21.25
C VAL A 290 17.01 -8.95 21.82
N ILE A 291 16.72 -8.37 22.98
CA ILE A 291 17.62 -7.49 23.72
C ILE A 291 18.23 -8.26 24.89
N VAL A 292 19.56 -8.20 25.02
CA VAL A 292 20.31 -8.75 26.15
C VAL A 292 20.91 -7.64 27.00
N ARG A 293 21.20 -7.97 28.27
CA ARG A 293 21.69 -7.00 29.26
C ARG A 293 22.96 -6.28 28.79
N SER A 294 23.93 -7.00 28.22
CA SER A 294 25.14 -6.41 27.64
C SER A 294 25.82 -7.38 26.65
N LYS A 295 26.94 -6.98 26.07
CA LYS A 295 27.76 -7.86 25.22
C LYS A 295 28.39 -9.04 25.98
N ASP A 296 28.58 -8.89 27.29
CA ASP A 296 29.21 -9.90 28.15
C ASP A 296 28.20 -10.70 29.00
N ASP A 297 26.98 -10.19 29.13
CA ASP A 297 25.86 -10.87 29.81
C ASP A 297 24.69 -11.04 28.82
N LEU A 298 24.64 -12.22 28.22
CA LEU A 298 23.65 -12.64 27.22
C LEU A 298 22.27 -12.98 27.84
N THR A 299 22.00 -12.55 29.08
CA THR A 299 20.67 -12.70 29.68
C THR A 299 19.68 -11.81 28.95
N ILE A 300 18.60 -12.41 28.43
CA ILE A 300 17.57 -11.71 27.69
C ILE A 300 16.76 -10.81 28.63
N THR A 301 16.73 -9.52 28.32
CA THR A 301 15.99 -8.49 29.06
C THR A 301 14.80 -7.94 28.26
N GLY A 302 14.70 -8.25 26.96
CA GLY A 302 13.62 -7.80 26.10
C GLY A 302 13.38 -8.68 24.88
N VAL A 303 12.12 -8.86 24.51
CA VAL A 303 11.68 -9.28 23.19
C VAL A 303 10.83 -8.15 22.62
N ILE A 304 11.30 -7.54 21.54
CA ILE A 304 10.71 -6.36 20.91
C ILE A 304 10.19 -6.71 19.51
N ASP A 305 9.61 -5.73 18.80
CA ASP A 305 9.24 -5.82 17.38
C ASP A 305 8.46 -7.11 17.02
N LEU A 306 7.36 -7.36 17.73
CA LEU A 306 6.50 -8.52 17.49
C LEU A 306 5.58 -8.26 16.29
N GLU A 307 6.17 -8.32 15.11
CA GLU A 307 5.46 -8.02 13.87
C GLU A 307 4.84 -9.26 13.24
N TRP A 308 3.74 -9.04 12.50
CA TRP A 308 3.07 -10.08 11.71
C TRP A 308 2.58 -11.24 12.57
N VAL A 309 1.82 -10.92 13.62
CA VAL A 309 1.33 -11.88 14.60
C VAL A 309 -0.07 -12.37 14.24
N TYR A 310 -0.27 -13.68 14.28
CA TYR A 310 -1.54 -14.34 13.98
C TYR A 310 -1.68 -15.68 14.70
N ALA A 311 -2.88 -16.24 14.71
CA ALA A 311 -3.09 -17.63 15.11
C ALA A 311 -2.81 -18.54 13.91
N GLY A 312 -1.90 -19.51 14.04
CA GLY A 312 -1.47 -20.37 12.94
C GLY A 312 -1.20 -21.83 13.32
N PRO A 313 -0.85 -22.69 12.35
CA PRO A 313 -0.64 -24.12 12.60
C PRO A 313 0.43 -24.42 13.64
N ALA A 314 0.15 -25.34 14.57
CA ALA A 314 1.13 -25.77 15.57
C ALA A 314 2.40 -26.34 14.93
N GLN A 315 2.26 -27.08 13.83
CA GLN A 315 3.40 -27.63 13.09
C GLN A 315 4.25 -26.57 12.38
N LEU A 316 3.67 -25.41 12.05
CA LEU A 316 4.43 -24.30 11.49
C LEU A 316 5.28 -23.66 12.59
N PHE A 317 4.69 -23.40 13.76
CA PHE A 317 5.41 -22.95 14.95
C PHE A 317 6.53 -23.92 15.36
N ALA A 318 6.26 -25.22 15.28
CA ALA A 318 7.18 -26.30 15.60
C ALA A 318 8.04 -26.75 14.40
N SER A 319 8.34 -25.84 13.48
CA SER A 319 9.43 -26.07 12.52
C SER A 319 10.76 -25.71 13.17
N ALA A 320 11.87 -26.27 12.69
CA ALA A 320 13.18 -25.79 13.10
C ALA A 320 13.25 -24.26 12.95
N PRO A 321 13.71 -23.52 13.97
CA PRO A 321 13.69 -22.07 13.90
C PRO A 321 14.57 -21.58 12.76
N TRP A 322 14.02 -20.71 11.92
CA TRP A 322 14.77 -20.12 10.80
C TRP A 322 15.92 -19.23 11.31
N TRP A 323 15.77 -18.59 12.47
CA TRP A 323 16.71 -17.62 13.03
C TRP A 323 17.94 -18.24 13.69
N LEU A 324 18.15 -19.56 13.62
CA LEU A 324 19.28 -20.22 14.28
C LEU A 324 20.62 -19.54 13.93
N LEU A 325 20.83 -19.16 12.66
CA LEU A 325 22.01 -18.41 12.25
C LEU A 325 21.72 -16.92 11.99
N LEU A 326 20.80 -16.29 12.73
CA LEU A 326 20.31 -14.91 12.57
C LEU A 326 19.48 -14.61 11.31
N ASP A 327 19.51 -15.48 10.31
CA ASP A 327 18.87 -15.22 9.01
C ASP A 327 18.08 -16.41 8.50
N ARG A 328 17.06 -16.13 7.69
CA ARG A 328 16.24 -17.16 7.04
C ARG A 328 17.09 -17.83 5.94
N PRO A 329 17.10 -19.17 5.85
CA PRO A 329 17.94 -19.89 4.89
C PRO A 329 17.31 -19.89 3.50
N ILE A 330 17.04 -18.71 2.94
CA ILE A 330 16.25 -18.50 1.70
C ILE A 330 16.85 -17.40 0.81
N ASN A 331 18.00 -16.85 1.18
CA ASN A 331 18.69 -15.83 0.40
C ASN A 331 19.99 -16.39 -0.19
N THR A 332 20.66 -15.57 -0.99
CA THR A 332 21.85 -15.96 -1.76
C THR A 332 23.02 -16.46 -0.93
N GLU A 333 23.16 -16.07 0.34
CA GLU A 333 24.19 -16.63 1.24
C GLU A 333 23.96 -18.13 1.54
N TRP A 334 22.76 -18.63 1.24
CA TRP A 334 22.32 -20.01 1.40
C TRP A 334 22.10 -20.74 0.07
N ASP A 335 22.37 -20.11 -1.07
CA ASP A 335 22.21 -20.77 -2.36
C ASP A 335 23.38 -21.73 -2.62
N PHE A 336 23.08 -22.83 -3.31
CA PHE A 336 24.09 -23.79 -3.72
C PHE A 336 24.90 -23.21 -4.89
N GLU A 337 26.20 -23.02 -4.70
CA GLU A 337 27.12 -22.62 -5.77
C GLU A 337 27.74 -23.86 -6.42
N GLU A 338 27.58 -24.00 -7.73
CA GLU A 338 28.13 -25.12 -8.52
C GLU A 338 27.77 -26.54 -7.99
N GLY A 339 26.67 -26.66 -7.25
CA GLY A 339 26.20 -27.90 -6.65
C GLY A 339 26.82 -28.23 -5.28
N GLU A 340 27.65 -27.36 -4.74
CA GLU A 340 28.19 -27.47 -3.39
C GLU A 340 27.24 -26.83 -2.36
N ALA A 341 27.12 -27.44 -1.19
CA ALA A 341 26.29 -26.90 -0.12
C ALA A 341 26.90 -25.60 0.45
N PRO A 342 26.07 -24.64 0.89
CA PRO A 342 26.55 -23.41 1.53
C PRO A 342 27.45 -23.72 2.73
N LYS A 343 28.49 -22.90 2.94
CA LYS A 343 29.39 -23.01 4.11
C LYS A 343 28.63 -22.99 5.45
N ALA A 344 27.48 -22.30 5.48
CA ALA A 344 26.62 -22.20 6.66
C ALA A 344 25.87 -23.50 7.00
N THR A 345 25.82 -24.48 6.08
CA THR A 345 25.02 -25.71 6.21
C THR A 345 25.38 -26.52 7.45
N ASP A 346 26.66 -26.84 7.61
CA ASP A 346 27.12 -27.66 8.75
C ASP A 346 26.84 -26.95 10.07
N ARG A 347 27.12 -25.64 10.12
CA ARG A 347 26.86 -24.82 11.31
C ARG A 347 25.37 -24.72 11.65
N TYR A 348 24.50 -24.67 10.65
CA TYR A 348 23.05 -24.70 10.85
C TYR A 348 22.62 -26.00 11.54
N PHE A 349 23.08 -27.15 11.05
CA PHE A 349 22.73 -28.44 11.65
C PHE A 349 23.34 -28.64 13.05
N GLU A 350 24.54 -28.13 13.31
CA GLU A 350 25.12 -28.07 14.66
C GLU A 350 24.24 -27.26 15.61
N CYS A 351 23.84 -26.05 15.20
CA CYS A 351 22.97 -25.17 15.98
C CYS A 351 21.58 -25.78 16.19
N LEU A 352 21.02 -26.44 15.17
CA LEU A 352 19.75 -27.18 15.28
C LEU A 352 19.85 -28.32 16.30
N ALA A 353 20.96 -29.06 16.31
CA ALA A 353 21.19 -30.12 17.29
C ALA A 353 21.28 -29.57 18.72
N ILE A 354 21.99 -28.44 18.92
CA ILE A 354 22.04 -27.74 20.21
C ILE A 354 20.63 -27.31 20.62
N PHE A 355 19.90 -26.63 19.73
CA PHE A 355 18.56 -26.12 20.00
C PHE A 355 17.58 -27.22 20.40
N LYS A 356 17.54 -28.32 19.65
CA LYS A 356 16.67 -29.47 19.96
C LYS A 356 16.99 -30.09 21.31
N ARG A 357 18.28 -30.21 21.66
CA ARG A 357 18.72 -30.71 22.97
C ARG A 357 18.20 -29.81 24.08
N VAL A 358 18.49 -28.51 24.02
CA VAL A 358 18.08 -27.57 25.09
C VAL A 358 16.56 -27.49 25.20
N LEU A 359 15.84 -27.48 24.08
CA LEU A 359 14.38 -27.46 24.10
C LEU A 359 13.81 -28.69 24.80
N ALA A 360 14.32 -29.89 24.51
CA ALA A 360 13.85 -31.11 25.14
C ALA A 360 14.17 -31.17 26.65
N GLU A 361 15.29 -30.58 27.08
CA GLU A 361 15.66 -30.44 28.50
C GLU A 361 14.72 -29.47 29.23
N GLU A 362 14.51 -28.28 28.66
CA GLU A 362 13.65 -27.25 29.25
C GLU A 362 12.18 -27.67 29.26
N GLU A 363 11.72 -28.37 28.23
CA GLU A 363 10.36 -28.91 28.19
C GLU A 363 10.14 -29.95 29.29
N ALA A 364 11.10 -30.86 29.47
CA ALA A 364 11.06 -31.89 30.50
C ALA A 364 11.04 -31.26 31.92
N GLU A 365 11.81 -30.19 32.13
CA GLU A 365 11.81 -29.45 33.39
C GLU A 365 10.47 -28.74 33.63
N MET A 366 9.93 -28.05 32.62
CA MET A 366 8.66 -27.31 32.73
C MET A 366 7.43 -28.20 32.91
N THR A 367 7.38 -29.38 32.28
CA THR A 367 6.23 -30.30 32.40
C THR A 367 6.37 -31.30 33.53
N GLY A 368 7.49 -31.31 34.25
CA GLY A 368 7.80 -32.31 35.27
C GLY A 368 7.85 -33.72 34.68
N ASN A 369 8.45 -33.88 33.50
CA ASN A 369 8.51 -35.10 32.69
C ASN A 369 7.14 -35.66 32.23
N ARG A 370 6.09 -34.83 32.18
CA ARG A 370 4.77 -35.23 31.68
C ARG A 370 4.59 -34.80 30.22
N GLY A 371 4.98 -35.69 29.31
CA GLY A 371 4.83 -35.48 27.86
C GLY A 371 5.81 -34.46 27.28
N LYS A 372 6.18 -34.67 26.01
CA LYS A 372 7.00 -33.76 25.21
C LYS A 372 6.17 -33.42 23.97
N GLU A 373 5.62 -32.22 23.91
CA GLU A 373 4.71 -31.85 22.82
C GLU A 373 5.48 -31.11 21.74
N LEU A 374 6.15 -30.02 22.10
CA LEU A 374 6.85 -29.15 21.16
C LEU A 374 8.14 -29.80 20.65
N SER A 375 8.95 -30.42 21.52
CA SER A 375 10.20 -31.05 21.09
C SER A 375 9.96 -32.28 20.19
N GLU A 376 8.89 -33.05 20.44
CA GLU A 376 8.48 -34.16 19.56
C GLU A 376 7.98 -33.65 18.21
N LEU A 377 7.22 -32.54 18.19
CA LEU A 377 6.72 -31.96 16.96
C LEU A 377 7.85 -31.37 16.09
N ILE A 378 8.86 -30.73 16.71
CA ILE A 378 10.07 -30.28 15.99
C ILE A 378 10.84 -31.48 15.42
N GLN A 379 11.03 -32.55 16.22
CA GLN A 379 11.68 -33.77 15.76
C GLN A 379 10.92 -34.38 14.56
N TRP A 380 9.59 -34.45 14.62
CA TRP A 380 8.76 -34.89 13.50
C TRP A 380 8.94 -34.01 12.27
N SER A 381 8.99 -32.68 12.43
CA SER A 381 9.13 -31.75 11.31
C SER A 381 10.44 -31.96 10.54
N GLU A 382 11.52 -32.31 11.25
CA GLU A 382 12.83 -32.62 10.67
C GLU A 382 12.83 -34.00 9.99
N ASP A 383 12.30 -35.02 10.68
CA ASP A 383 12.30 -36.40 10.19
C ASP A 383 11.43 -36.57 8.93
N SER A 384 10.28 -35.90 8.90
CA SER A 384 9.37 -35.89 7.75
C SER A 384 9.83 -34.96 6.62
N GLY A 385 10.69 -33.98 6.92
CA GLY A 385 11.04 -32.90 6.01
C GLY A 385 9.99 -31.77 5.91
N ALA A 386 8.91 -31.82 6.71
CA ALA A 386 7.88 -30.78 6.74
C ALA A 386 8.44 -29.38 7.07
N MET A 387 9.48 -29.28 7.91
CA MET A 387 10.11 -27.99 8.21
C MET A 387 10.61 -27.26 6.95
N TRP A 388 11.07 -27.98 5.93
CA TRP A 388 11.55 -27.38 4.69
C TRP A 388 10.40 -26.87 3.84
N LEU A 389 9.30 -27.65 3.74
CA LEU A 389 8.07 -27.19 3.09
C LEU A 389 7.52 -25.93 3.77
N HIS A 390 7.50 -25.90 5.11
CA HIS A 390 7.04 -24.74 5.86
C HIS A 390 7.89 -23.49 5.60
N MET A 391 9.21 -23.65 5.52
CA MET A 391 10.12 -22.55 5.16
C MET A 391 9.82 -22.03 3.76
N LEU A 392 9.67 -22.90 2.76
CA LEU A 392 9.33 -22.49 1.39
C LEU A 392 7.99 -21.75 1.33
N LEU A 393 6.95 -22.32 1.95
CA LEU A 393 5.63 -21.70 1.99
C LEU A 393 5.61 -20.35 2.72
N SER A 394 6.47 -20.14 3.72
CA SER A 394 6.49 -18.89 4.51
C SER A 394 7.36 -17.77 3.91
N SER A 395 8.08 -18.06 2.83
CA SER A 395 9.16 -17.18 2.32
C SER A 395 8.82 -16.48 1.00
N GLY A 396 7.79 -16.94 0.27
CA GLY A 396 7.51 -16.51 -1.10
C GLY A 396 8.46 -17.18 -2.11
N PHE A 397 8.42 -16.75 -3.38
CA PHE A 397 9.22 -17.32 -4.49
C PHE A 397 10.58 -17.86 -4.06
N PHE A 398 10.79 -19.15 -4.30
CA PHE A 398 12.03 -19.86 -4.01
C PHE A 398 12.61 -20.39 -5.31
N ASP A 399 13.94 -20.36 -5.41
CA ASP A 399 14.64 -21.09 -6.47
C ASP A 399 14.69 -22.57 -6.11
N THR A 400 14.62 -23.44 -7.12
CA THR A 400 14.98 -24.85 -7.02
C THR A 400 16.34 -25.09 -6.36
N LEU A 401 17.28 -24.14 -6.47
CA LEU A 401 18.60 -24.17 -5.85
C LEU A 401 18.64 -23.64 -4.41
N SER A 402 17.54 -23.05 -3.92
CA SER A 402 17.47 -22.55 -2.55
C SER A 402 17.69 -23.67 -1.54
N PHE A 403 18.35 -23.35 -0.42
CA PHE A 403 18.68 -24.32 0.61
C PHE A 403 17.50 -25.22 1.03
N PRO A 404 16.29 -24.71 1.36
CA PRO A 404 15.20 -25.54 1.85
C PRO A 404 14.65 -26.44 0.74
N CYS A 405 14.62 -25.96 -0.51
CA CYS A 405 14.21 -26.76 -1.66
C CYS A 405 15.17 -27.93 -1.89
N MET A 406 16.49 -27.68 -1.84
CA MET A 406 17.51 -28.72 -1.97
C MET A 406 17.46 -29.74 -0.83
N GLN A 407 17.20 -29.30 0.41
CA GLN A 407 16.99 -30.24 1.53
C GLN A 407 15.71 -31.07 1.34
N LEU A 408 14.62 -30.48 0.87
CA LEU A 408 13.37 -31.18 0.61
C LEU A 408 13.54 -32.21 -0.54
N ARG A 409 14.20 -31.82 -1.64
CA ARG A 409 14.58 -32.71 -2.75
C ARG A 409 15.43 -33.88 -2.27
N LYS A 410 16.46 -33.62 -1.45
CA LYS A 410 17.31 -34.67 -0.86
C LYS A 410 16.50 -35.65 0.00
N ARG A 411 15.52 -35.15 0.77
CA ARG A 411 14.65 -35.98 1.62
C ARG A 411 13.67 -36.83 0.82
N ARG A 412 13.10 -36.29 -0.26
CA ARG A 412 12.19 -37.03 -1.13
C ARG A 412 12.89 -38.02 -2.05
N GLY A 413 14.08 -37.67 -2.51
CA GLY A 413 14.83 -38.39 -3.54
C GLY A 413 14.92 -37.56 -4.82
N ALA A 414 16.12 -37.42 -5.36
CA ALA A 414 16.38 -36.62 -6.56
C ALA A 414 15.63 -37.16 -7.78
N GLU A 415 15.60 -38.48 -7.98
CA GLU A 415 14.89 -39.13 -9.09
C GLU A 415 13.39 -38.79 -9.09
N TRP A 416 12.72 -38.94 -7.95
CA TRP A 416 11.30 -38.59 -7.82
C TRP A 416 11.04 -37.11 -8.11
N TRP A 417 11.91 -36.23 -7.60
CA TRP A 417 11.77 -34.80 -7.82
C TRP A 417 11.92 -34.42 -9.29
N ASP A 418 12.92 -34.99 -9.96
CA ASP A 418 13.22 -34.72 -11.36
C ASP A 418 12.10 -35.27 -12.28
N GLU A 419 11.57 -36.46 -11.97
CA GLU A 419 10.38 -37.00 -12.66
C GLU A 419 9.15 -36.08 -12.51
N CYS A 420 8.87 -35.56 -11.30
CA CYS A 420 7.77 -34.63 -11.10
C CYS A 420 7.99 -33.28 -11.81
N ILE A 421 9.22 -32.78 -11.85
CA ILE A 421 9.55 -31.59 -12.63
C ILE A 421 9.21 -31.85 -14.09
N ASP A 422 9.74 -32.91 -14.69
CA ASP A 422 9.50 -33.24 -16.10
C ASP A 422 8.00 -33.42 -16.41
N GLU A 423 7.25 -34.08 -15.52
CA GLU A 423 5.79 -34.26 -15.67
C GLU A 423 5.03 -32.93 -15.71
N TYR A 424 5.35 -32.00 -14.81
CA TYR A 424 4.63 -30.72 -14.72
C TYR A 424 5.14 -29.67 -15.69
N ARG A 425 6.35 -29.83 -16.24
CA ARG A 425 7.02 -28.83 -17.08
C ARG A 425 6.48 -28.78 -18.50
N ASP A 426 6.30 -29.93 -19.11
CA ASP A 426 6.13 -30.05 -20.57
C ASP A 426 4.65 -30.27 -20.95
N THR A 427 3.79 -29.31 -20.60
CA THR A 427 2.36 -29.34 -20.93
C THR A 427 1.93 -28.14 -21.76
N GLU A 428 0.88 -28.29 -22.57
CA GLU A 428 0.30 -27.19 -23.37
C GLU A 428 -0.18 -26.02 -22.50
N GLU A 429 -0.65 -26.31 -21.28
CA GLU A 429 -1.02 -25.30 -20.28
C GLU A 429 0.19 -24.45 -19.88
N VAL A 430 1.34 -25.09 -19.64
CA VAL A 430 2.56 -24.39 -19.24
C VAL A 430 3.12 -23.55 -20.39
N GLU A 431 3.11 -24.03 -21.63
CA GLU A 431 3.54 -23.23 -22.77
C GLU A 431 2.67 -21.98 -22.98
N THR A 432 1.36 -22.11 -22.75
CA THR A 432 0.43 -20.97 -22.76
C THR A 432 0.75 -19.97 -21.64
N PHE A 433 0.99 -20.47 -20.43
CA PHE A 433 1.41 -19.65 -19.29
C PHE A 433 2.72 -18.91 -19.57
N VAL A 434 3.75 -19.61 -20.08
CA VAL A 434 5.05 -19.02 -20.42
C VAL A 434 4.89 -17.91 -21.44
N THR A 435 4.11 -18.14 -22.50
CA THR A 435 3.88 -17.13 -23.55
C THR A 435 3.26 -15.86 -22.97
N ASN A 436 2.16 -15.99 -22.20
CA ASN A 436 1.49 -14.84 -21.57
C ASN A 436 2.43 -14.10 -20.63
N LYS A 437 3.23 -14.82 -19.84
CA LYS A 437 4.17 -14.21 -18.90
C LYS A 437 5.32 -13.46 -19.58
N LEU A 438 5.77 -13.92 -20.75
CA LEU A 438 6.78 -13.19 -21.53
C LEU A 438 6.22 -11.88 -22.09
N ASP A 439 4.95 -11.87 -22.50
CA ASP A 439 4.26 -10.65 -22.94
C ASP A 439 4.12 -9.65 -21.77
N ASP A 440 3.75 -10.13 -20.58
CA ASP A 440 3.69 -9.31 -19.35
C ASP A 440 5.06 -8.72 -19.00
N LEU A 441 6.12 -9.53 -19.02
CA LEU A 441 7.50 -9.11 -18.72
C LEU A 441 7.95 -8.04 -19.73
N ALA A 442 7.72 -8.26 -21.02
CA ALA A 442 8.07 -7.27 -22.06
C ALA A 442 7.28 -5.96 -21.94
N ALA A 443 6.06 -6.00 -21.38
CA ALA A 443 5.30 -4.79 -21.07
C ALA A 443 5.87 -4.08 -19.82
N TYR A 444 6.27 -4.84 -18.80
CA TYR A 444 6.91 -4.34 -17.59
C TYR A 444 8.26 -3.67 -17.87
N ASP A 445 9.15 -4.30 -18.66
CA ASP A 445 10.48 -3.75 -18.98
C ASP A 445 10.39 -2.36 -19.60
N LYS A 446 9.37 -2.12 -20.45
CA LYS A 446 9.11 -0.80 -21.05
C LYS A 446 8.69 0.26 -20.03
N VAL A 447 8.02 -0.14 -18.95
CA VAL A 447 7.63 0.75 -17.85
C VAL A 447 8.84 0.99 -16.95
N GLU A 448 9.59 -0.06 -16.62
CA GLU A 448 10.80 0.01 -15.82
C GLU A 448 11.85 0.93 -16.45
N ASP A 449 12.15 0.79 -17.74
CA ASP A 449 13.08 1.66 -18.47
C ASP A 449 12.71 3.15 -18.32
N LYS A 450 11.41 3.47 -18.45
CA LYS A 450 10.93 4.85 -18.29
C LYS A 450 11.10 5.34 -16.86
N VAL A 451 10.78 4.47 -15.91
CA VAL A 451 10.80 4.81 -14.50
C VAL A 451 12.23 4.95 -13.98
N GLU A 452 13.16 4.07 -14.37
CA GLU A 452 14.59 4.22 -14.08
C GLU A 452 15.18 5.48 -14.72
N HIS A 453 14.77 5.80 -15.95
CA HIS A 453 15.14 7.05 -16.59
C HIS A 453 14.70 8.26 -15.76
N TYR A 454 13.45 8.28 -15.28
CA TYR A 454 12.95 9.36 -14.42
C TYR A 454 13.63 9.38 -13.04
N LYS A 455 13.89 8.22 -12.44
CA LYS A 455 14.62 8.11 -11.17
C LYS A 455 16.04 8.66 -11.30
N ALA A 456 16.76 8.31 -12.36
CA ALA A 456 18.12 8.78 -12.59
C ALA A 456 18.18 10.31 -12.70
N LEU A 457 17.19 10.91 -13.37
CA LEU A 457 17.03 12.36 -13.48
C LEU A 457 16.68 13.01 -12.12
N MET A 458 15.89 12.34 -11.29
CA MET A 458 15.56 12.82 -9.94
C MET A 458 16.76 12.72 -8.98
N ASP A 459 17.46 11.60 -8.98
CA ASP A 459 18.60 11.33 -8.10
C ASP A 459 19.81 12.22 -8.44
N SER A 460 19.97 12.59 -9.72
CA SER A 460 20.98 13.56 -10.16
C SER A 460 20.64 15.01 -9.78
N LYS A 461 19.43 15.25 -9.24
CA LYS A 461 18.83 16.59 -9.02
C LYS A 461 18.70 17.40 -10.32
N GLU A 462 18.69 16.72 -11.46
CA GLU A 462 18.40 17.31 -12.76
C GLU A 462 16.88 17.40 -13.02
N MET A 463 16.06 16.79 -12.14
CA MET A 463 14.60 16.81 -12.22
C MET A 463 13.91 16.77 -10.83
N THR A 464 13.17 17.81 -10.47
CA THR A 464 12.22 17.91 -9.33
C THR A 464 10.79 17.47 -9.73
N ILE A 465 9.85 17.38 -8.78
CA ILE A 465 8.42 17.13 -9.09
C ILE A 465 7.85 18.29 -9.94
N GLU A 466 8.27 19.52 -9.62
CA GLU A 466 7.96 20.70 -10.42
C GLU A 466 8.53 20.59 -11.84
N ASP A 467 9.68 19.93 -12.01
CA ASP A 467 10.30 19.70 -13.32
C ASP A 467 9.54 18.66 -14.12
N PHE A 468 9.01 17.62 -13.47
CA PHE A 468 8.15 16.62 -14.10
C PHE A 468 6.83 17.24 -14.57
N ILE A 469 6.18 18.04 -13.72
CA ILE A 469 4.93 18.75 -14.06
C ILE A 469 5.19 19.75 -15.19
N CYS A 470 6.28 20.52 -15.10
CA CYS A 470 6.69 21.48 -16.13
C CYS A 470 7.02 20.79 -17.45
N THR A 471 7.69 19.63 -17.41
CA THR A 471 8.01 18.82 -18.58
C THR A 471 6.75 18.24 -19.21
N ASN A 472 5.83 17.69 -18.42
CA ASN A 472 4.57 17.16 -18.94
C ASN A 472 3.74 18.26 -19.59
N GLU A 473 3.59 19.42 -18.92
CA GLU A 473 2.92 20.58 -19.49
C GLU A 473 3.58 21.00 -20.81
N ARG A 474 4.91 21.10 -20.85
CA ARG A 474 5.66 21.44 -22.08
C ARG A 474 5.35 20.48 -23.23
N GLU A 475 5.39 19.16 -22.99
CA GLU A 475 5.17 18.16 -24.04
C GLU A 475 3.72 18.18 -24.55
N VAL A 476 2.75 18.34 -23.65
CA VAL A 476 1.32 18.47 -24.00
C VAL A 476 1.10 19.75 -24.82
N LEU A 477 1.66 20.88 -24.39
CA LEU A 477 1.57 22.15 -25.12
C LEU A 477 2.21 22.04 -26.51
N LYS A 478 3.44 21.52 -26.63
CA LYS A 478 4.10 21.30 -27.94
C LYS A 478 3.25 20.46 -28.88
N ARG A 479 2.62 19.41 -28.34
CA ARG A 479 1.80 18.49 -29.11
C ARG A 479 0.51 19.14 -29.62
N PHE A 480 -0.16 19.93 -28.79
CA PHE A 480 -1.54 20.36 -29.07
C PHE A 480 -1.73 21.86 -29.37
N GLN A 481 -0.77 22.73 -29.03
CA GLN A 481 -0.92 24.18 -29.25
C GLN A 481 -1.04 24.58 -30.73
N SER A 482 -0.52 23.74 -31.63
CA SER A 482 -0.68 23.95 -33.09
C SER A 482 -2.03 23.46 -33.60
N CYS A 483 -2.71 22.60 -32.85
CA CYS A 483 -3.99 22.00 -33.20
C CYS A 483 -5.19 22.84 -32.76
N THR A 484 -5.02 23.73 -31.78
CA THR A 484 -6.08 24.62 -31.30
C THR A 484 -5.53 25.98 -30.85
N PRO A 485 -6.17 27.11 -31.21
CA PRO A 485 -5.77 28.43 -30.73
C PRO A 485 -6.21 28.70 -29.28
N PHE A 486 -6.99 27.81 -28.67
CA PHE A 486 -7.61 27.99 -27.35
C PHE A 486 -6.87 27.25 -26.23
N LEU A 487 -5.66 26.77 -26.49
CA LEU A 487 -4.72 26.27 -25.49
C LEU A 487 -3.63 27.31 -25.26
N ARG A 488 -3.22 27.54 -24.02
CA ARG A 488 -2.22 28.57 -23.67
C ARG A 488 -0.89 28.29 -24.38
N PRO A 489 -0.43 29.16 -25.30
CA PRO A 489 0.77 28.88 -26.07
C PRO A 489 2.03 28.86 -25.22
N LEU A 490 2.87 27.85 -25.45
CA LEU A 490 4.28 27.87 -25.11
C LEU A 490 5.00 28.81 -26.08
N ILE A 491 5.62 29.86 -25.55
CA ILE A 491 6.35 30.89 -26.31
C ILE A 491 7.82 30.52 -26.45
N ASP A 492 8.43 30.09 -25.35
CA ASP A 492 9.85 29.74 -25.33
C ASP A 492 10.15 28.71 -24.25
N GLU A 493 11.28 28.04 -24.42
CA GLU A 493 11.83 27.07 -23.49
C GLU A 493 13.12 27.66 -22.93
N ILE A 494 13.29 27.61 -21.60
CA ILE A 494 14.55 28.02 -21.01
C ILE A 494 15.47 26.80 -21.00
N VAL A 495 16.30 26.66 -22.05
CA VAL A 495 17.07 25.45 -22.37
C VAL A 495 18.42 25.33 -21.60
N GLU A 496 18.87 26.37 -20.88
CA GLU A 496 20.08 26.33 -20.03
C GLU A 496 19.79 26.95 -18.64
N PRO A 497 20.27 26.34 -17.54
CA PRO A 497 19.39 25.94 -16.45
C PRO A 497 18.88 27.13 -15.65
N PRO A 498 17.57 27.40 -15.65
CA PRO A 498 16.95 28.06 -14.51
C PRO A 498 16.74 27.01 -13.41
N ASP A 499 17.24 27.29 -12.22
CA ASP A 499 16.80 26.66 -10.97
C ASP A 499 15.84 27.66 -10.31
N PRO A 500 14.51 27.43 -10.30
CA PRO A 500 13.81 26.22 -10.76
C PRO A 500 13.47 26.23 -12.27
N PRO A 501 13.18 25.05 -12.86
CA PRO A 501 12.72 24.89 -14.24
C PRO A 501 11.51 25.74 -14.60
N ALA A 502 11.60 26.32 -15.79
CA ALA A 502 10.68 27.34 -16.24
C ALA A 502 10.42 27.22 -17.74
N ILE A 503 9.14 27.34 -18.08
CA ILE A 503 8.65 27.52 -19.44
C ILE A 503 8.11 28.93 -19.59
N VAL A 504 8.33 29.54 -20.75
CA VAL A 504 7.79 30.86 -21.04
C VAL A 504 6.45 30.66 -21.74
N LEU A 505 5.37 30.95 -21.03
CA LEU A 505 4.01 30.85 -21.55
C LEU A 505 3.50 32.24 -21.96
N LYS A 506 2.54 32.27 -22.89
CA LYS A 506 1.85 33.51 -23.24
C LYS A 506 1.25 34.12 -21.97
N TYR A 507 1.53 35.40 -21.72
CA TYR A 507 0.84 36.16 -20.68
C TYR A 507 -0.57 36.52 -21.17
N LEU A 508 -1.56 36.41 -20.27
CA LEU A 508 -2.91 36.90 -20.47
C LEU A 508 -3.29 37.78 -19.27
N ASP A 509 -4.16 38.76 -19.49
CA ASP A 509 -4.48 39.80 -18.50
C ASP A 509 -5.03 39.25 -17.17
N ASP A 510 -5.84 38.19 -17.20
CA ASP A 510 -6.56 37.68 -16.02
C ASP A 510 -6.93 36.18 -16.16
N HIS A 511 -7.51 35.62 -15.10
CA HIS A 511 -8.18 34.31 -15.12
C HIS A 511 -9.68 34.44 -14.81
N LEU A 512 -10.46 33.47 -15.27
CA LEU A 512 -11.91 33.57 -15.30
C LEU A 512 -12.54 33.66 -13.91
N LEU A 513 -11.94 33.01 -12.89
CA LEU A 513 -12.39 33.14 -11.51
C LEU A 513 -12.33 34.60 -11.04
N SER A 514 -11.20 35.27 -11.21
CA SER A 514 -11.01 36.68 -10.85
C SER A 514 -11.89 37.63 -11.69
N ALA A 515 -11.96 37.40 -13.01
CA ALA A 515 -12.78 38.20 -13.90
C ALA A 515 -14.29 38.12 -13.55
N SER A 516 -14.76 36.92 -13.16
CA SER A 516 -16.14 36.68 -12.75
C SER A 516 -16.49 37.24 -11.37
N ALA A 517 -15.53 37.22 -10.44
CA ALA A 517 -15.67 37.81 -9.11
C ALA A 517 -15.69 39.35 -9.17
N SER A 518 -14.89 39.93 -10.07
CA SER A 518 -14.82 41.38 -10.26
C SER A 518 -16.10 41.93 -10.89
N GLN A 519 -16.65 41.22 -11.87
CA GLN A 519 -17.92 41.55 -12.49
C GLN A 519 -18.53 40.27 -13.08
N ARG A 520 -19.80 40.02 -12.74
CA ARG A 520 -20.55 38.88 -13.26
C ARG A 520 -20.58 38.89 -14.79
N LEU A 521 -20.32 37.72 -15.39
CA LEU A 521 -20.32 37.56 -16.84
C LEU A 521 -21.74 37.65 -17.40
N THR A 522 -21.86 38.19 -18.61
CA THR A 522 -23.09 38.12 -19.37
C THR A 522 -23.28 36.73 -19.98
N ASN A 523 -24.50 36.36 -20.35
CA ASN A 523 -24.75 35.08 -21.03
C ASN A 523 -23.96 34.95 -22.34
N GLN A 524 -23.77 36.05 -23.06
CA GLN A 524 -22.98 36.07 -24.29
C GLN A 524 -21.49 35.79 -24.00
N GLU A 525 -20.95 36.35 -22.92
CA GLU A 525 -19.58 36.07 -22.47
C GLU A 525 -19.41 34.61 -22.03
N ILE A 526 -20.38 34.06 -21.28
CA ILE A 526 -20.37 32.65 -20.85
C ILE A 526 -20.37 31.74 -22.07
N LYS A 527 -21.25 31.97 -23.06
CA LYS A 527 -21.29 31.20 -24.31
C LYS A 527 -19.99 31.34 -25.11
N TYR A 528 -19.42 32.54 -25.14
CA TYR A 528 -18.17 32.84 -25.83
C TYR A 528 -16.98 32.06 -25.25
N VAL A 529 -16.88 31.99 -23.91
CA VAL A 529 -15.89 31.19 -23.19
C VAL A 529 -16.16 29.70 -23.39
N ALA A 530 -17.40 29.27 -23.16
CA ALA A 530 -17.83 27.88 -23.27
C ALA A 530 -17.46 27.25 -24.62
N ARG A 531 -17.70 27.97 -25.71
CA ARG A 531 -17.38 27.51 -27.07
C ARG A 531 -15.89 27.26 -27.24
N ARG A 532 -15.03 28.12 -26.70
CA ARG A 532 -13.56 28.00 -26.86
C ARG A 532 -12.99 26.85 -26.06
N ILE A 533 -13.47 26.67 -24.83
CA ILE A 533 -13.08 25.53 -23.99
C ILE A 533 -13.51 24.21 -24.64
N LEU A 534 -14.73 24.11 -25.17
CA LEU A 534 -15.18 22.91 -25.87
C LEU A 534 -14.38 22.63 -27.15
N VAL A 535 -13.96 23.65 -27.91
CA VAL A 535 -13.07 23.45 -29.07
C VAL A 535 -11.71 22.91 -28.61
N CYS A 536 -11.13 23.44 -27.53
CA CYS A 536 -9.89 22.93 -26.96
C CYS A 536 -10.02 21.47 -26.51
N LEU A 537 -11.07 21.17 -25.73
CA LEU A 537 -11.36 19.80 -25.27
C LEU A 537 -11.60 18.84 -26.42
N THR A 538 -12.28 19.25 -27.48
CA THR A 538 -12.47 18.41 -28.68
C THR A 538 -11.13 17.95 -29.24
N VAL A 539 -10.16 18.85 -29.37
CA VAL A 539 -8.82 18.52 -29.86
C VAL A 539 -8.11 17.53 -28.93
N LEU A 540 -8.14 17.76 -27.60
CA LEU A 540 -7.52 16.83 -26.65
C LEU A 540 -8.20 15.45 -26.68
N HIS A 541 -9.53 15.42 -26.65
CA HIS A 541 -10.34 14.21 -26.57
C HIS A 541 -10.23 13.36 -27.84
N GLU A 542 -10.20 13.98 -29.03
CA GLU A 542 -9.97 13.27 -30.31
C GLU A 542 -8.60 12.57 -30.36
N HIS A 543 -7.61 13.08 -29.63
CA HIS A 543 -6.30 12.46 -29.49
C HIS A 543 -6.18 11.54 -28.27
N ASN A 544 -7.30 11.23 -27.61
CA ASN A 544 -7.39 10.40 -26.42
C ASN A 544 -6.64 10.98 -25.20
N PHE A 545 -6.63 12.30 -25.02
CA PHE A 545 -6.09 12.97 -23.83
C PHE A 545 -7.20 13.55 -22.97
N VAL A 546 -6.96 13.55 -21.66
CA VAL A 546 -7.84 14.12 -20.62
C VAL A 546 -7.07 15.23 -19.92
N HIS A 547 -7.67 16.41 -19.77
CA HIS A 547 -7.03 17.55 -19.11
C HIS A 547 -6.94 17.37 -17.60
N THR A 548 -7.98 16.78 -17.00
CA THR A 548 -8.12 16.42 -15.58
C THR A 548 -8.30 17.59 -14.58
N ASP A 549 -7.93 18.82 -14.95
CA ASP A 549 -8.07 19.99 -14.07
C ASP A 549 -8.79 21.21 -14.71
N ILE A 550 -9.96 20.96 -15.30
CA ILE A 550 -10.83 22.03 -15.83
C ILE A 550 -11.50 22.79 -14.67
N LYS A 551 -11.09 24.05 -14.46
CA LYS A 551 -11.62 24.96 -13.45
C LYS A 551 -11.47 26.42 -13.88
N ALA A 552 -12.17 27.34 -13.20
CA ALA A 552 -12.17 28.76 -13.57
C ALA A 552 -10.80 29.44 -13.44
N ASP A 553 -9.92 28.95 -12.56
CA ASP A 553 -8.54 29.42 -12.38
C ASP A 553 -7.65 29.09 -13.58
N ASN A 554 -7.95 28.00 -14.29
CA ASN A 554 -7.15 27.50 -15.40
C ASN A 554 -7.67 28.00 -16.76
N ILE A 555 -8.60 28.96 -16.76
CA ILE A 555 -9.10 29.61 -17.98
C ILE A 555 -8.65 31.06 -17.96
N LEU A 556 -7.71 31.38 -18.83
CA LEU A 556 -7.09 32.69 -18.92
C LEU A 556 -7.76 33.54 -20.01
N VAL A 557 -7.80 34.85 -19.80
CA VAL A 557 -8.50 35.78 -20.68
C VAL A 557 -7.73 37.09 -20.88
N ASP A 558 -7.84 37.67 -22.07
CA ASP A 558 -7.39 39.04 -22.38
C ASP A 558 -8.61 39.96 -22.50
N TYR A 559 -8.49 41.20 -22.04
CA TYR A 559 -9.57 42.17 -22.13
C TYR A 559 -9.60 42.92 -23.48
N GLY A 560 -10.80 43.32 -23.89
CA GLY A 560 -11.03 44.05 -25.13
C GLY A 560 -12.00 45.22 -25.01
N GLN A 561 -12.08 45.98 -26.09
CA GLN A 561 -13.09 47.03 -26.27
C GLN A 561 -14.18 46.49 -27.23
N GLY A 562 -15.23 45.90 -26.67
CA GLY A 562 -16.34 45.30 -27.42
C GLY A 562 -17.49 44.89 -26.51
N ASP A 563 -18.60 44.41 -27.10
CA ASP A 563 -19.78 43.94 -26.35
C ASP A 563 -19.48 42.70 -25.48
N ILE A 564 -18.54 41.87 -25.95
CA ILE A 564 -17.90 40.80 -25.17
C ILE A 564 -16.56 41.33 -24.70
N ARG A 565 -16.35 41.38 -23.38
CA ARG A 565 -15.13 42.00 -22.82
C ARG A 565 -13.85 41.19 -22.99
N PHE A 566 -13.94 39.96 -23.48
CA PHE A 566 -12.79 39.08 -23.72
C PHE A 566 -12.41 39.01 -25.19
N THR A 567 -11.17 39.35 -25.53
CA THR A 567 -10.60 39.21 -26.88
C THR A 567 -10.00 37.83 -27.10
N ASP A 568 -9.41 37.26 -26.06
CA ASP A 568 -8.82 35.92 -26.06
C ASP A 568 -9.31 35.09 -24.86
N VAL A 569 -9.39 33.77 -25.05
CA VAL A 569 -9.71 32.80 -23.99
C VAL A 569 -8.89 31.55 -24.23
N GLN A 570 -8.07 31.17 -23.25
CA GLN A 570 -7.15 30.05 -23.35
C GLN A 570 -7.26 29.14 -22.14
N LEU A 571 -7.33 27.84 -22.38
CA LEU A 571 -7.17 26.82 -21.36
C LEU A 571 -5.68 26.67 -21.02
N ALA A 572 -5.36 26.65 -19.74
CA ALA A 572 -4.01 26.59 -19.20
C ALA A 572 -3.86 25.41 -18.22
N ASP A 573 -2.64 25.22 -17.71
CA ASP A 573 -2.29 24.25 -16.67
C ASP A 573 -2.44 22.79 -17.14
N CYS A 574 -1.64 22.45 -18.14
CA CYS A 574 -1.62 21.10 -18.71
C CYS A 574 -0.72 20.12 -17.93
N GLY A 575 -0.20 20.52 -16.77
CA GLY A 575 0.74 19.72 -15.98
C GLY A 575 0.20 18.34 -15.55
N SER A 576 -1.13 18.22 -15.40
CA SER A 576 -1.82 16.97 -15.05
C SER A 576 -2.51 16.28 -16.24
N THR A 577 -2.31 16.76 -17.48
CA THR A 577 -2.97 16.19 -18.66
C THR A 577 -2.34 14.84 -19.01
N VAL A 578 -3.16 13.80 -19.20
CA VAL A 578 -2.70 12.43 -19.46
C VAL A 578 -3.53 11.73 -20.54
N PRO A 579 -3.01 10.64 -21.16
CA PRO A 579 -3.83 9.77 -22.01
C PRO A 579 -5.00 9.15 -21.24
N ALA A 580 -6.18 9.09 -21.87
CA ALA A 580 -7.40 8.54 -21.27
C ALA A 580 -7.34 7.03 -21.01
N ASP A 581 -6.38 6.33 -21.62
CA ASP A 581 -6.12 4.90 -21.45
C ASP A 581 -4.90 4.61 -20.55
N SER A 582 -4.35 5.64 -19.89
CA SER A 582 -3.26 5.51 -18.92
C SER A 582 -3.67 4.69 -17.68
N ALA A 583 -2.67 4.17 -16.95
CA ALA A 583 -2.90 3.46 -15.69
C ALA A 583 -3.62 4.37 -14.67
N TYR A 584 -3.16 5.61 -14.49
CA TYR A 584 -3.80 6.64 -13.65
C TYR A 584 -5.32 6.76 -13.91
N ALA A 585 -5.71 6.78 -15.19
CA ALA A 585 -7.10 6.88 -15.61
C ALA A 585 -7.89 5.60 -15.34
N LYS A 586 -7.31 4.42 -15.57
CA LYS A 586 -7.96 3.11 -15.35
C LYS A 586 -8.10 2.76 -13.87
N ASP A 587 -7.10 3.11 -13.08
CA ASP A 587 -7.01 2.80 -11.65
C ASP A 587 -7.80 3.78 -10.77
N GLY A 588 -8.31 4.87 -11.38
CA GLY A 588 -9.22 5.80 -10.71
C GLY A 588 -8.50 6.79 -9.79
N ASP A 589 -7.28 7.20 -10.16
CA ASP A 589 -6.50 8.14 -9.35
C ASP A 589 -7.21 9.48 -9.17
N LEU A 590 -6.95 10.12 -8.02
CA LEU A 590 -7.58 11.39 -7.69
C LEU A 590 -7.05 12.51 -8.60
N ILE A 591 -7.96 13.19 -9.29
CA ILE A 591 -7.64 14.27 -10.23
C ILE A 591 -8.37 15.58 -9.97
N GLY A 592 -7.77 16.70 -10.35
CA GLY A 592 -8.37 18.04 -10.31
C GLY A 592 -8.78 18.51 -8.91
N ALA A 593 -9.33 19.72 -8.82
CA ALA A 593 -9.81 20.26 -7.54
C ALA A 593 -11.21 19.70 -7.13
N PRO A 594 -11.45 19.37 -5.84
CA PRO A 594 -12.64 18.61 -5.41
C PRO A 594 -14.00 19.17 -5.82
N LEU A 595 -14.15 20.51 -5.89
CA LEU A 595 -15.44 21.14 -6.23
C LEU A 595 -15.83 20.98 -7.71
N TRP A 596 -14.84 20.76 -8.57
CA TRP A 596 -15.00 20.62 -10.03
C TRP A 596 -15.04 19.15 -10.46
N ARG A 597 -14.47 18.27 -9.63
CA ARG A 597 -14.26 16.84 -9.92
C ARG A 597 -15.56 16.06 -10.14
N SER A 598 -15.48 15.12 -11.09
CA SER A 598 -16.56 14.21 -11.48
C SER A 598 -16.90 13.17 -10.40
N PRO A 599 -18.13 12.60 -10.43
CA PRO A 599 -18.53 11.57 -9.48
C PRO A 599 -17.61 10.34 -9.53
N GLU A 600 -17.27 9.86 -10.73
CA GLU A 600 -16.39 8.69 -10.91
C GLU A 600 -15.00 8.92 -10.35
N ALA A 601 -14.42 10.11 -10.52
CA ALA A 601 -13.11 10.44 -9.94
C ALA A 601 -13.18 10.61 -8.41
N HIS A 602 -14.28 11.12 -7.84
CA HIS A 602 -14.48 11.13 -6.38
C HIS A 602 -14.66 9.73 -5.79
N LEU A 603 -15.25 8.82 -6.56
CA LEU A 603 -15.47 7.42 -6.17
C LEU A 603 -14.27 6.52 -6.49
N ARG A 604 -13.19 7.08 -7.06
CA ARG A 604 -12.00 6.36 -7.52
C ARG A 604 -12.34 5.19 -8.45
N ILE A 605 -13.27 5.44 -9.35
CA ILE A 605 -13.61 4.53 -10.45
C ILE A 605 -12.82 5.02 -11.67
N GLY A 606 -12.40 4.09 -12.53
CA GLY A 606 -11.73 4.42 -13.78
C GLY A 606 -12.47 5.53 -14.55
N TRP A 607 -11.74 6.55 -14.96
CA TRP A 607 -12.24 7.77 -15.59
C TRP A 607 -11.59 8.00 -16.95
N GLY A 608 -12.14 8.94 -17.72
CA GLY A 608 -11.67 9.28 -19.07
C GLY A 608 -12.10 10.67 -19.48
N THR A 609 -12.18 10.94 -20.79
CA THR A 609 -12.52 12.27 -21.34
C THR A 609 -13.84 12.85 -20.83
N SER A 610 -14.80 12.00 -20.47
CA SER A 610 -16.07 12.39 -19.86
C SER A 610 -15.93 13.10 -18.51
N THR A 611 -14.78 12.95 -17.83
CA THR A 611 -14.48 13.68 -16.58
C THR A 611 -14.33 15.18 -16.84
N ASP A 612 -13.64 15.56 -17.93
CA ASP A 612 -13.49 16.97 -18.33
C ASP A 612 -14.84 17.58 -18.68
N ILE A 613 -15.75 16.79 -19.28
CA ILE A 613 -17.10 17.23 -19.62
C ILE A 613 -17.91 17.55 -18.35
N TRP A 614 -17.78 16.75 -17.30
CA TRP A 614 -18.39 17.07 -16.01
C TRP A 614 -17.79 18.35 -15.41
N SER A 615 -16.46 18.44 -15.35
CA SER A 615 -15.76 19.61 -14.82
C SER A 615 -16.13 20.89 -15.60
N PHE A 616 -16.28 20.80 -16.93
CA PHE A 616 -16.83 21.86 -17.77
C PHE A 616 -18.27 22.25 -17.39
N GLY A 617 -19.14 21.28 -17.07
CA GLY A 617 -20.47 21.56 -16.54
C GLY A 617 -20.45 22.28 -15.20
N THR A 618 -19.52 21.92 -14.31
CA THR A 618 -19.33 22.61 -13.02
C THR A 618 -18.83 24.05 -13.18
N LEU A 619 -17.96 24.29 -14.17
CA LEU A 619 -17.55 25.61 -14.62
C LEU A 619 -18.74 26.47 -15.05
N LEU A 620 -19.59 25.96 -15.96
CA LEU A 620 -20.75 26.72 -16.41
C LEU A 620 -21.71 27.04 -15.25
N LEU A 621 -21.91 26.10 -14.33
CA LEU A 621 -22.71 26.34 -13.14
C LEU A 621 -22.15 27.50 -12.31
N ALA A 622 -20.85 27.50 -12.02
CA ALA A 622 -20.21 28.59 -11.28
C ALA A 622 -20.39 29.96 -11.98
N LEU A 623 -20.21 30.01 -13.30
CA LEU A 623 -20.35 31.25 -14.08
C LEU A 623 -21.79 31.75 -14.18
N LEU A 624 -22.76 30.84 -14.36
CA LEU A 624 -24.18 31.18 -14.49
C LEU A 624 -24.74 31.72 -13.18
N TYR A 625 -24.38 31.14 -12.04
CA TYR A 625 -24.77 31.66 -10.73
C TYR A 625 -24.02 32.96 -10.40
N GLY A 626 -22.72 33.02 -10.72
CA GLY A 626 -21.85 34.17 -10.43
C GLY A 626 -21.46 34.24 -8.95
N ASP A 627 -20.82 35.36 -8.57
CA ASP A 627 -20.46 35.69 -7.18
C ASP A 627 -19.62 34.61 -6.45
N ASN A 628 -18.80 33.86 -7.19
CA ASN A 628 -18.02 32.71 -6.69
C ASN A 628 -18.89 31.65 -5.98
N PHE A 629 -20.14 31.49 -6.41
CA PHE A 629 -21.03 30.48 -5.85
C PHE A 629 -20.75 29.09 -6.46
N PHE A 630 -20.37 28.14 -5.61
CA PHE A 630 -20.16 26.74 -5.99
C PHE A 630 -21.32 25.88 -5.48
N ILE A 631 -22.17 25.40 -6.40
CA ILE A 631 -23.37 24.62 -6.06
C ILE A 631 -23.09 23.33 -5.25
N PHE A 632 -21.88 22.79 -5.39
CA PHE A 632 -21.41 21.58 -4.71
C PHE A 632 -20.54 21.83 -3.49
N GLU A 633 -20.23 23.09 -3.16
CA GLU A 633 -19.45 23.41 -1.95
C GLU A 633 -20.18 22.88 -0.71
N PRO A 634 -19.53 22.05 0.12
CA PRO A 634 -20.17 21.46 1.28
C PRO A 634 -20.23 22.44 2.46
N ASP A 635 -21.05 22.13 3.46
CA ASP A 635 -21.18 22.90 4.71
C ASP A 635 -20.10 22.56 5.76
N VAL A 636 -18.96 22.03 5.31
CA VAL A 636 -17.81 21.67 6.14
C VAL A 636 -16.52 22.15 5.47
N PRO A 637 -15.46 22.46 6.24
CA PRO A 637 -14.19 22.91 5.68
C PRO A 637 -13.49 21.80 4.89
N ALA A 638 -12.54 22.20 4.03
CA ALA A 638 -11.85 21.31 3.09
C ALA A 638 -11.01 20.20 3.76
N ASP A 639 -10.61 20.41 5.01
CA ASP A 639 -9.84 19.47 5.84
C ASP A 639 -10.72 18.47 6.62
N HIS A 640 -12.05 18.55 6.51
CA HIS A 640 -12.97 17.67 7.19
C HIS A 640 -13.10 16.32 6.45
N ASP A 641 -13.01 15.18 7.15
CA ASP A 641 -13.02 13.81 6.56
C ASP A 641 -14.24 13.54 5.66
N GLY A 642 -15.41 14.05 6.04
CA GLY A 642 -16.64 13.98 5.25
C GLY A 642 -16.76 14.95 4.07
N TYR A 643 -15.75 15.76 3.75
CA TYR A 643 -15.81 16.82 2.72
C TYR A 643 -16.18 16.26 1.33
N VAL A 644 -15.47 15.23 0.87
CA VAL A 644 -15.72 14.55 -0.42
C VAL A 644 -17.10 13.88 -0.44
N LEU A 645 -17.47 13.21 0.65
CA LEU A 645 -18.77 12.54 0.76
C LEU A 645 -19.93 13.54 0.68
N LYS A 646 -19.79 14.73 1.29
CA LYS A 646 -20.78 15.81 1.21
C LYS A 646 -20.85 16.43 -0.19
N ILE A 647 -19.73 16.54 -0.90
CA ILE A 647 -19.74 16.94 -2.32
C ILE A 647 -20.56 15.93 -3.15
N LEU A 648 -20.28 14.63 -3.03
CA LEU A 648 -21.06 13.58 -3.72
C LEU A 648 -22.55 13.61 -3.34
N GLN A 649 -22.88 13.90 -2.08
CA GLN A 649 -24.26 14.11 -1.65
C GLN A 649 -24.92 15.29 -2.36
N ARG A 650 -24.22 16.42 -2.52
CA ARG A 650 -24.75 17.58 -3.27
C ARG A 650 -24.88 17.26 -4.76
N GLN A 651 -23.91 16.58 -5.36
CA GLN A 651 -24.02 16.10 -6.75
C GLN A 651 -25.27 15.24 -6.93
N CYS A 652 -25.49 14.26 -6.04
CA CYS A 652 -26.68 13.41 -6.05
C CYS A 652 -27.98 14.19 -5.73
N GLN A 653 -27.92 15.22 -4.89
CA GLN A 653 -29.08 16.04 -4.53
C GLN A 653 -29.63 16.81 -5.72
N PHE A 654 -28.74 17.35 -6.57
CA PHE A 654 -29.10 18.16 -7.73
C PHE A 654 -29.30 17.33 -9.00
N PHE A 655 -28.46 16.33 -9.25
CA PHE A 655 -28.43 15.59 -10.53
C PHE A 655 -28.74 14.10 -10.39
N GLY A 656 -28.97 13.61 -9.17
CA GLY A 656 -29.31 12.21 -8.90
C GLY A 656 -30.79 11.86 -8.98
N PRO A 657 -31.14 10.61 -8.64
CA PRO A 657 -30.28 9.59 -8.01
C PRO A 657 -29.21 9.01 -8.94
N PHE A 658 -28.19 8.37 -8.38
CA PHE A 658 -27.22 7.58 -9.16
C PHE A 658 -27.95 6.44 -9.89
N PRO A 659 -27.70 6.24 -11.21
CA PRO A 659 -28.39 5.23 -11.99
C PRO A 659 -27.92 3.81 -11.63
N LEU A 660 -28.77 2.82 -11.88
CA LEU A 660 -28.47 1.41 -11.60
C LEU A 660 -27.31 0.85 -12.46
N THR A 661 -27.01 1.52 -13.57
CA THR A 661 -25.92 1.22 -14.50
C THR A 661 -24.54 1.31 -13.84
N TYR A 662 -24.41 1.99 -12.69
CA TYR A 662 -23.19 1.97 -11.88
C TYR A 662 -22.78 0.56 -11.44
N ARG A 663 -23.71 -0.41 -11.38
CA ARG A 663 -23.40 -1.81 -11.10
C ARG A 663 -22.45 -2.46 -12.10
N GLU A 664 -22.33 -1.90 -13.29
CA GLU A 664 -21.47 -2.41 -14.35
C GLU A 664 -20.03 -1.90 -14.25
N ILE A 665 -19.80 -0.81 -13.50
CA ILE A 665 -18.52 -0.11 -13.44
C ILE A 665 -17.99 0.07 -12.00
N CYS A 666 -18.76 -0.35 -10.99
CA CYS A 666 -18.41 -0.20 -9.58
C CYS A 666 -18.30 -1.55 -8.85
N PRO A 667 -17.34 -1.70 -7.93
CA PRO A 667 -17.37 -2.78 -6.96
C PRO A 667 -18.53 -2.58 -5.96
N GLN A 668 -18.88 -3.65 -5.25
CA GLN A 668 -20.08 -3.70 -4.40
C GLN A 668 -20.01 -2.71 -3.23
N GLU A 669 -18.80 -2.42 -2.74
CA GLU A 669 -18.49 -1.47 -1.69
C GLU A 669 -18.86 -0.05 -2.11
N THR A 670 -18.45 0.36 -3.32
CA THR A 670 -18.79 1.66 -3.90
C THR A 670 -20.30 1.78 -4.11
N LEU A 671 -20.98 0.71 -4.54
CA LEU A 671 -22.44 0.69 -4.64
C LEU A 671 -23.13 0.88 -3.26
N ASN A 672 -22.54 0.36 -2.18
CA ASN A 672 -23.05 0.57 -0.82
C ASN A 672 -22.89 2.04 -0.39
N VAL A 673 -21.78 2.68 -0.73
CA VAL A 673 -21.56 4.12 -0.49
C VAL A 673 -22.59 4.96 -1.25
N LEU A 674 -22.85 4.64 -2.53
CA LEU A 674 -23.87 5.31 -3.33
C LEU A 674 -25.28 5.10 -2.75
N ALA A 675 -25.60 3.89 -2.30
CA ALA A 675 -26.86 3.59 -1.62
C ALA A 675 -26.99 4.40 -0.33
N TYR A 676 -25.91 4.55 0.44
CA TYR A 676 -25.88 5.40 1.63
C TYR A 676 -26.12 6.87 1.28
N ILE A 677 -25.41 7.43 0.29
CA ILE A 677 -25.60 8.81 -0.20
C ILE A 677 -27.06 9.06 -0.59
N MET A 678 -27.65 8.17 -1.38
CA MET A 678 -29.04 8.33 -1.82
C MET A 678 -30.05 8.26 -0.67
N ARG A 679 -29.75 7.46 0.37
CA ARG A 679 -30.58 7.33 1.58
C ARG A 679 -30.40 8.51 2.54
N SER A 680 -29.19 9.08 2.62
CA SER A 680 -28.85 10.14 3.55
C SER A 680 -29.45 11.49 3.17
N ILE A 681 -29.83 11.69 1.91
CA ILE A 681 -30.46 12.93 1.42
C ILE A 681 -31.97 12.94 1.81
N PRO A 682 -32.37 13.80 2.76
CA PRO A 682 -33.77 13.87 3.20
C PRO A 682 -34.71 14.30 2.07
N PRO A 683 -35.95 13.77 1.98
CA PRO A 683 -36.89 14.08 0.91
C PRO A 683 -37.10 15.59 0.67
N GLU A 684 -37.13 16.38 1.74
CA GLU A 684 -37.28 17.84 1.73
C GLU A 684 -36.05 18.59 1.18
N LYS A 685 -34.88 17.96 1.20
CA LYS A 685 -33.64 18.50 0.62
C LYS A 685 -33.41 18.05 -0.83
N ARG A 686 -34.21 17.12 -1.39
CA ARG A 686 -34.09 16.65 -2.79
C ARG A 686 -34.52 17.74 -3.79
N ARG A 687 -33.66 18.74 -3.99
CA ARG A 687 -33.82 19.83 -4.96
C ARG A 687 -33.16 19.44 -6.28
N SER A 688 -33.88 18.67 -7.10
CA SER A 688 -33.41 18.36 -8.46
C SER A 688 -33.20 19.65 -9.25
N PHE A 689 -32.07 19.74 -9.95
CA PHE A 689 -31.71 20.88 -10.80
C PHE A 689 -32.78 21.16 -11.87
N SER A 690 -33.46 20.11 -12.35
CA SER A 690 -34.60 20.23 -13.30
C SER A 690 -35.73 21.14 -12.80
N ARG A 691 -35.90 21.23 -11.48
CA ARG A 691 -36.98 21.99 -10.81
C ARG A 691 -36.57 23.41 -10.43
N ILE A 692 -35.34 23.82 -10.73
CA ILE A 692 -34.88 25.19 -10.48
C ILE A 692 -35.71 26.17 -11.32
N SER A 693 -36.05 27.29 -10.67
CA SER A 693 -36.91 28.33 -11.23
C SER A 693 -36.23 29.02 -12.42
N LYS A 694 -37.03 29.39 -13.43
CA LYS A 694 -36.57 30.21 -14.55
C LYS A 694 -36.04 31.60 -14.16
N LYS A 695 -36.27 32.02 -12.91
CA LYS A 695 -35.70 33.25 -12.33
C LYS A 695 -34.25 33.07 -11.88
N GLU A 696 -33.83 31.85 -11.58
CA GLU A 696 -32.47 31.52 -11.11
C GLU A 696 -31.58 31.12 -12.28
N VAL A 697 -32.08 30.24 -13.16
CA VAL A 697 -31.38 29.79 -14.37
C VAL A 697 -32.38 29.78 -15.53
N SER A 698 -32.00 30.30 -16.70
CA SER A 698 -32.90 30.31 -17.87
C SER A 698 -33.30 28.89 -18.29
N THR A 699 -34.36 28.76 -19.09
CA THR A 699 -34.83 27.43 -19.51
C THR A 699 -33.79 26.76 -20.41
N GLU A 700 -33.17 27.56 -21.25
CA GLU A 700 -32.18 27.22 -22.25
C GLU A 700 -30.88 26.76 -21.58
N ASP A 701 -30.37 27.52 -20.61
CA ASP A 701 -29.17 27.16 -19.84
C ASP A 701 -29.41 25.87 -19.04
N LYS A 702 -30.60 25.74 -18.44
CA LYS A 702 -30.96 24.54 -17.68
C LYS A 702 -31.03 23.30 -18.59
N GLU A 703 -31.61 23.41 -19.78
CA GLU A 703 -31.63 22.32 -20.76
C GLU A 703 -30.21 21.89 -21.15
N PHE A 704 -29.31 22.83 -21.36
CA PHE A 704 -27.92 22.55 -21.71
C PHE A 704 -27.15 21.89 -20.56
N ILE A 705 -27.23 22.44 -19.34
CA ILE A 705 -26.60 21.85 -18.15
C ILE A 705 -27.10 20.43 -17.88
N LEU A 706 -28.40 20.14 -18.04
CA LEU A 706 -28.96 18.80 -17.83
C LEU A 706 -28.51 17.76 -18.87
N LYS A 707 -28.00 18.19 -20.03
CA LYS A 707 -27.35 17.31 -21.01
C LYS A 707 -25.94 16.93 -20.56
N ILE A 708 -25.20 17.89 -19.99
CA ILE A 708 -23.82 17.74 -19.54
C ILE A 708 -23.74 16.95 -18.23
N MET A 709 -24.52 17.35 -17.22
CA MET A 709 -24.43 16.88 -15.84
C MET A 709 -25.14 15.53 -15.65
N LYS A 710 -24.69 14.50 -16.37
CA LYS A 710 -25.09 13.10 -16.15
C LYS A 710 -24.17 12.46 -15.12
N LEU A 711 -24.76 11.77 -14.14
CA LEU A 711 -23.97 11.06 -13.14
C LEU A 711 -23.14 9.95 -13.80
N ASP A 712 -23.76 9.07 -14.58
CA ASP A 712 -23.01 8.05 -15.32
C ASP A 712 -22.15 8.70 -16.42
N PRO A 713 -20.82 8.50 -16.42
CA PRO A 713 -19.94 9.12 -17.41
C PRO A 713 -20.25 8.68 -18.84
N ARG A 714 -20.85 7.50 -19.05
CA ARG A 714 -21.18 6.97 -20.39
C ARG A 714 -22.36 7.68 -21.06
N ASP A 715 -23.17 8.37 -20.26
CA ASP A 715 -24.32 9.13 -20.75
C ASP A 715 -23.96 10.57 -21.13
N ARG A 716 -22.72 11.01 -20.84
CA ARG A 716 -22.28 12.38 -21.13
C ARG A 716 -21.94 12.54 -22.61
N PRO A 717 -22.38 13.62 -23.26
CA PRO A 717 -22.00 13.91 -24.63
C PRO A 717 -20.50 14.26 -24.71
N SER A 718 -19.90 14.02 -25.86
CA SER A 718 -18.55 14.50 -26.17
C SER A 718 -18.51 16.03 -26.31
N ALA A 719 -17.32 16.62 -26.20
CA ALA A 719 -17.14 18.04 -26.43
C ALA A 719 -17.58 18.47 -27.84
N ALA A 720 -17.33 17.63 -28.85
CA ALA A 720 -17.73 17.86 -30.23
C ALA A 720 -19.24 17.88 -30.42
N GLU A 721 -19.98 17.00 -29.74
CA GLU A 721 -21.46 17.01 -29.77
C GLU A 721 -22.03 18.24 -29.08
N LEU A 722 -21.44 18.66 -27.94
CA LEU A 722 -21.88 19.86 -27.23
C LEU A 722 -21.70 21.14 -28.06
N LEU A 723 -20.66 21.22 -28.88
CA LEU A 723 -20.43 22.37 -29.79
C LEU A 723 -21.53 22.55 -30.84
N GLN A 724 -22.26 21.49 -31.16
CA GLN A 724 -23.36 21.51 -32.13
C GLN A 724 -24.72 21.78 -31.48
N ASP A 725 -24.76 22.02 -30.17
CA ASP A 725 -26.01 22.24 -29.45
C ASP A 725 -26.62 23.60 -29.77
N LYS A 726 -27.94 23.62 -29.95
CA LYS A 726 -28.75 24.84 -30.16
C LYS A 726 -28.54 25.92 -29.09
N TRP A 727 -28.02 25.57 -27.91
CA TRP A 727 -27.72 26.54 -26.85
C TRP A 727 -26.79 27.67 -27.32
N PHE A 728 -25.88 27.39 -28.26
CA PHE A 728 -24.98 28.38 -28.85
C PHE A 728 -25.65 29.31 -29.88
N ASP A 729 -26.81 28.93 -30.42
CA ASP A 729 -27.53 29.70 -31.46
C ASP A 729 -28.55 30.70 -30.89
N LEU A 730 -28.77 30.66 -29.58
CA LEU A 730 -29.73 31.52 -28.87
C LEU A 730 -29.03 32.81 -28.41
N GLU A 731 -29.64 33.97 -28.69
CA GLU A 731 -29.08 35.30 -28.34
C GLU A 731 -28.96 35.58 -26.83
#